data_AF-A0A846BUD5-F1
#
_entry.id   AF-A0A846BUD5-F1
#
_cell.length_a   1.000
_cell.length_b   1.000
_cell.length_c   1.000
_cell.angle_alpha   90.00
_cell.angle_beta   90.00
_cell.angle_gamma   90.00
#
_symmetry.space_group_name_H-M   'P 1'
#
loop_
_entity.id
_entity.type
_entity.pdbx_description
1 polymer ?
#
loop_
_entity_poly.entity_id
_entity_poly.type
_entity_poly.pdbx_seq_one_letter_code
_entity_poly.pdbx_strand_id
1 'polypeptide(L)'
;MPNLKDRLLPLLLGTLNVVGVGWLINQLPDKKDLEISDTLIFCLMGVYILASVVWGLFGKSQSSTAVGNHNWLVGLLPLMGGGILYSLIQFEQIPAEYSSTVFYTALSLFVVGIVLPPVLLLPKTWYKWLFWFLSAILLGLGIHWWLQGQEIPAIIFIVLSVVTAISPIIVPFINKFRQQIEAKLAPLVAQRRDSLAASISNKLEFWLWEFTSPFKRQYYQNLIYTYRTYRTQGLKTAGAFTPDLDKVFVPLRVASKAPGKMSAAMIPQQLTAANLRIWDFLSKIRQQPAYKRIVVIGSPGSGKTTLLEHLTLTYAQHRQPPQAPKLIPVLLYLRQIRDEITGKQPPNLVELVTKKVKDGQSLQPPPQWFAEKFQQGQCLVMLDGLDEVAEESQRRGVSRWVDSQMQKYPETTFILTSRPFGYRNAQLQQVGIALEVQPFNLKQREQFLHSWYLQNEMIRQARREDPGVKRAAVTKANDLIKRLKKFPPLVAMACNPLLLTMIALVHDNRGALPGSRVELYGEICEVLLIRRQQAKGVPDNIPLNVGQQQSVLQVLALNLMLQRTREFTLAQGIQIIQRQLAAVAGNQIQPEEFLKHIENVSGLLVEKELGLYEFAHLSFQEYLAAAYVKETYQEKPLIQKINDSWWHETIRLYAAKSDTTNLIKAALANPTVESLTIAYDCLAEGNRVEPGVRQQLEAKLESDLESQDPEVSSLAARVQLSRRLKNAMASS
;
A
#
# COMPACT_ATOMS: atom_id res chain seq x y z
N MET A 1 5.56 -25.83 -31.95
CA MET A 1 6.20 -26.05 -30.64
C MET A 1 5.36 -27.02 -29.79
N PRO A 2 5.42 -28.33 -30.03
CA PRO A 2 4.92 -29.32 -29.09
C PRO A 2 6.02 -29.70 -28.08
N ASN A 3 5.63 -30.19 -26.89
CA ASN A 3 6.47 -30.85 -25.87
C ASN A 3 7.10 -30.01 -24.74
N LEU A 4 6.43 -28.94 -24.30
CA LEU A 4 6.58 -28.51 -22.89
C LEU A 4 5.63 -29.31 -21.97
N LYS A 5 4.41 -29.61 -22.45
CA LYS A 5 3.35 -30.31 -21.70
C LYS A 5 3.72 -31.76 -21.34
N ASP A 6 4.37 -32.47 -22.26
CA ASP A 6 4.76 -33.88 -22.09
C ASP A 6 5.99 -34.07 -21.20
N ARG A 7 6.78 -33.01 -20.98
CA ARG A 7 7.94 -33.01 -20.05
C ARG A 7 7.56 -32.51 -18.66
N LEU A 8 6.56 -31.63 -18.56
CA LEU A 8 6.14 -31.03 -17.28
C LEU A 8 5.23 -31.96 -16.47
N LEU A 9 4.36 -32.75 -17.11
CA LEU A 9 3.39 -33.59 -16.39
C LEU A 9 4.02 -34.64 -15.46
N PRO A 10 5.08 -35.39 -15.86
CA PRO A 10 5.76 -36.34 -14.97
C PRO A 10 6.53 -35.64 -13.85
N LEU A 11 7.09 -34.46 -14.13
CA LEU A 11 7.85 -33.65 -13.19
C LEU A 11 6.93 -33.00 -12.13
N LEU A 12 5.73 -32.57 -12.56
CA LEU A 12 4.66 -32.08 -11.69
C LEU A 12 4.07 -33.21 -10.85
N LEU A 13 3.76 -34.37 -11.42
CA LEU A 13 3.25 -35.53 -10.66
C LEU A 13 4.28 -36.09 -9.67
N GLY A 14 5.58 -36.05 -10.00
CA GLY A 14 6.67 -36.43 -9.10
C GLY A 14 6.82 -35.45 -7.94
N THR A 15 6.78 -34.15 -8.21
CA THR A 15 6.88 -33.12 -7.16
C THR A 15 5.62 -33.06 -6.27
N LEU A 16 4.43 -33.26 -6.83
CA LEU A 16 3.16 -33.32 -6.09
C LEU A 16 3.05 -34.53 -5.16
N ASN A 17 3.49 -35.71 -5.60
CA ASN A 17 3.52 -36.89 -4.74
C ASN A 17 4.52 -36.73 -3.58
N VAL A 18 5.65 -36.07 -3.81
CA VAL A 18 6.71 -35.89 -2.80
C VAL A 18 6.32 -34.86 -1.74
N VAL A 19 5.74 -33.72 -2.17
CA VAL A 19 5.26 -32.69 -1.24
C VAL A 19 4.00 -33.15 -0.50
N GLY A 20 3.11 -33.88 -1.17
CA GLY A 20 1.91 -34.47 -0.56
C GLY A 20 2.24 -35.52 0.50
N VAL A 21 3.21 -36.41 0.23
CA VAL A 21 3.68 -37.44 1.19
C VAL A 21 4.43 -36.81 2.36
N GLY A 22 5.28 -35.81 2.12
CA GLY A 22 5.96 -35.07 3.19
C GLY A 22 4.99 -34.33 4.12
N TRP A 23 3.93 -33.75 3.57
CA TRP A 23 2.86 -33.12 4.37
C TRP A 23 2.04 -34.16 5.15
N LEU A 24 1.70 -35.30 4.56
CA LEU A 24 0.97 -36.40 5.22
C LEU A 24 1.75 -37.05 6.37
N ILE A 25 3.06 -37.25 6.21
CA ILE A 25 3.95 -37.75 7.27
C ILE A 25 3.99 -36.77 8.45
N ASN A 26 3.89 -35.47 8.17
CA ASN A 26 3.88 -34.42 9.20
C ASN A 26 2.54 -34.31 9.95
N GLN A 27 1.49 -35.00 9.50
CA GLN A 27 0.16 -35.03 10.10
C GLN A 27 -0.13 -36.39 10.79
N LEU A 28 0.83 -37.31 10.84
CA LEU A 28 0.67 -38.59 11.54
C LEU A 28 0.55 -38.35 13.06
N PRO A 29 -0.44 -38.95 13.74
CA PRO A 29 -0.71 -38.69 15.16
C PRO A 29 0.45 -39.00 16.13
N ASP A 30 1.42 -39.84 15.72
CA ASP A 30 2.49 -40.36 16.58
C ASP A 30 3.91 -40.03 16.06
N LYS A 31 4.06 -38.96 15.27
CA LYS A 31 5.37 -38.57 14.69
C LYS A 31 6.48 -38.40 15.75
N LYS A 32 6.12 -38.03 16.98
CA LYS A 32 7.08 -37.81 18.09
C LYS A 32 7.77 -39.10 18.55
N ASP A 33 7.19 -40.27 18.29
CA ASP A 33 7.73 -41.56 18.75
C ASP A 33 8.71 -42.19 17.75
N LEU A 34 8.90 -41.56 16.58
CA LEU A 34 9.73 -42.10 15.50
C LEU A 34 11.16 -41.53 15.44
N GLU A 35 11.52 -40.55 16.27
CA GLU A 35 12.86 -39.90 16.33
C GLU A 35 13.49 -39.51 14.97
N ILE A 36 12.69 -39.30 13.93
CA ILE A 36 13.19 -38.90 12.61
C ILE A 36 13.36 -37.38 12.59
N SER A 37 14.59 -36.89 12.46
CA SER A 37 14.84 -35.45 12.38
C SER A 37 14.24 -34.85 11.10
N ASP A 38 13.65 -33.66 11.21
CA ASP A 38 13.07 -32.95 10.06
C ASP A 38 14.12 -32.73 8.95
N THR A 39 15.38 -32.55 9.34
CA THR A 39 16.54 -32.43 8.45
C THR A 39 16.76 -33.69 7.60
N LEU A 40 16.56 -34.88 8.16
CA LEU A 40 16.69 -36.15 7.45
C LEU A 40 15.59 -36.31 6.40
N ILE A 41 14.36 -35.92 6.73
CA ILE A 41 13.20 -35.96 5.82
C ILE A 41 13.41 -34.99 4.65
N PHE A 42 13.89 -33.77 4.93
CA PHE A 42 14.21 -32.79 3.90
C PHE A 42 15.39 -33.20 3.01
N CYS A 43 16.43 -33.83 3.58
CA CYS A 43 17.55 -34.38 2.79
C CYS A 43 17.10 -35.55 1.89
N LEU A 44 16.29 -36.48 2.40
CA LEU A 44 15.77 -37.60 1.60
C LEU A 44 14.82 -37.11 0.49
N MET A 45 14.01 -36.08 0.75
CA MET A 45 13.22 -35.40 -0.27
C MET A 45 14.08 -34.70 -1.32
N GLY A 46 15.16 -34.01 -0.89
CA GLY A 46 16.08 -33.32 -1.79
C GLY A 46 16.79 -34.29 -2.75
N VAL A 47 17.27 -35.43 -2.24
CA VAL A 47 17.92 -36.49 -3.02
C VAL A 47 16.95 -37.11 -4.03
N TYR A 48 15.71 -37.36 -3.63
CA TYR A 48 14.68 -37.91 -4.53
C TYR A 48 14.29 -36.93 -5.64
N ILE A 49 14.17 -35.64 -5.34
CA ILE A 49 13.89 -34.59 -6.32
C ILE A 49 15.05 -34.48 -7.31
N LEU A 50 16.29 -34.51 -6.83
CA LEU A 50 17.48 -34.46 -7.68
C LEU A 50 17.55 -35.68 -8.62
N ALA A 51 17.27 -36.88 -8.10
CA ALA A 51 17.21 -38.11 -8.89
C ALA A 51 16.10 -38.08 -9.95
N SER A 52 14.95 -37.50 -9.63
CA SER A 52 13.81 -37.34 -10.55
C SER A 52 14.10 -36.33 -11.66
N VAL A 53 14.82 -35.24 -11.34
CA VAL A 53 15.28 -34.23 -12.30
C VAL A 53 16.34 -34.81 -13.24
N VAL A 54 17.28 -35.59 -12.72
CA VAL A 54 18.29 -36.30 -13.54
C VAL A 54 17.61 -37.33 -14.46
N TRP A 55 16.63 -38.08 -13.96
CA TRP A 55 15.85 -39.04 -14.78
C TRP A 55 15.03 -38.34 -15.88
N GLY A 56 14.47 -37.17 -15.59
CA GLY A 56 13.72 -36.35 -16.55
C GLY A 56 14.60 -35.64 -17.60
N LEU A 57 15.85 -35.32 -17.28
CA LEU A 57 16.79 -34.65 -18.18
C LEU A 57 17.47 -35.61 -19.18
N PHE A 58 17.60 -36.90 -18.84
CA PHE A 58 18.24 -37.91 -19.70
C PHE A 58 17.26 -38.94 -20.29
N GLY A 59 15.98 -38.89 -19.92
CA GLY A 59 14.93 -39.72 -20.52
C GLY A 59 14.48 -39.21 -21.88
N LYS A 60 15.06 -39.71 -22.98
CA LYS A 60 14.42 -39.59 -24.30
C LYS A 60 13.11 -40.38 -24.29
N SER A 61 12.01 -39.70 -24.64
CA SER A 61 10.75 -40.35 -25.00
C SER A 61 11.00 -41.22 -26.24
N GLN A 62 10.64 -42.50 -26.18
CA GLN A 62 10.35 -43.27 -27.39
C GLN A 62 8.94 -43.81 -27.34
N SER A 63 8.11 -43.27 -28.23
CA SER A 63 7.09 -44.03 -28.93
C SER A 63 7.75 -45.13 -29.77
N SER A 64 7.23 -46.35 -29.60
CA SER A 64 7.19 -47.47 -30.53
C SER A 64 8.49 -47.95 -31.23
N THR A 65 8.77 -49.23 -30.95
CA THR A 65 9.35 -50.27 -31.83
C THR A 65 10.82 -50.15 -32.25
N ALA A 66 11.71 -50.84 -31.53
CA ALA A 66 12.48 -52.00 -32.03
C ALA A 66 13.39 -52.52 -30.91
N VAL A 67 13.24 -53.78 -30.54
CA VAL A 67 14.16 -54.50 -29.66
C VAL A 67 15.46 -54.77 -30.42
N GLY A 68 16.60 -54.43 -29.82
CA GLY A 68 17.92 -54.94 -30.23
C GLY A 68 19.02 -53.88 -30.34
N ASN A 69 20.13 -54.11 -29.61
CA ASN A 69 21.49 -53.57 -29.85
C ASN A 69 21.98 -52.22 -29.27
N HIS A 70 21.38 -51.65 -28.22
CA HIS A 70 21.97 -50.46 -27.57
C HIS A 70 22.71 -50.69 -26.23
N ASN A 71 22.77 -51.93 -25.71
CA ASN A 71 23.37 -52.20 -24.39
C ASN A 71 24.90 -52.37 -24.38
N TRP A 72 25.53 -52.73 -25.51
CA TRP A 72 26.99 -52.92 -25.57
C TRP A 72 27.76 -51.58 -25.54
N LEU A 73 27.16 -50.51 -26.07
CA LEU A 73 27.74 -49.17 -26.07
C LEU A 73 27.88 -48.56 -24.67
N VAL A 74 27.08 -48.99 -23.70
CA VAL A 74 27.10 -48.46 -22.33
C VAL A 74 28.34 -48.93 -21.55
N GLY A 75 28.82 -50.15 -21.78
CA GLY A 75 30.06 -50.63 -21.14
C GLY A 75 31.36 -50.19 -21.82
N LEU A 76 31.28 -49.70 -23.06
CA LEU A 76 32.44 -49.14 -23.77
C LEU A 76 32.92 -47.81 -23.18
N LEU A 77 32.01 -47.00 -22.64
CA LEU A 77 32.34 -45.69 -22.09
C LEU A 77 33.29 -45.76 -20.87
N PRO A 78 33.05 -46.60 -19.85
CA PRO A 78 34.00 -46.79 -18.75
C PRO A 78 35.34 -47.41 -19.20
N LEU A 79 35.32 -48.31 -20.20
CA LEU A 79 36.51 -48.96 -20.74
C LEU A 79 37.44 -47.96 -21.44
N MET A 80 36.87 -47.05 -22.25
CA MET A 80 37.62 -45.95 -22.86
C MET A 80 38.12 -44.95 -21.82
N GLY A 81 37.30 -44.60 -20.81
CA GLY A 81 37.70 -43.72 -19.71
C GLY A 81 38.88 -44.28 -18.89
N GLY A 82 38.85 -45.58 -18.58
CA GLY A 82 39.95 -46.26 -17.90
C GLY A 82 41.24 -46.28 -18.71
N GLY A 83 41.15 -46.54 -20.02
CA GLY A 83 42.30 -46.50 -20.93
C GLY A 83 42.96 -45.13 -21.02
N ILE A 84 42.16 -44.06 -21.13
CA ILE A 84 42.66 -42.68 -21.19
C ILE A 84 43.38 -42.30 -19.88
N LEU A 85 42.78 -42.62 -18.73
CA LEU A 85 43.40 -42.33 -17.43
C LEU A 85 44.69 -43.12 -17.21
N TYR A 86 44.75 -44.37 -17.66
CA TYR A 86 45.98 -45.18 -17.60
C TYR A 86 47.09 -44.61 -18.49
N SER A 87 46.76 -44.15 -19.70
CA SER A 87 47.74 -43.50 -20.59
C SER A 87 48.29 -42.21 -19.98
N LEU A 88 47.46 -41.40 -19.33
CA LEU A 88 47.93 -40.16 -18.67
C LEU A 88 48.93 -40.43 -17.53
N ILE A 89 48.84 -41.60 -16.87
CA ILE A 89 49.81 -42.05 -15.86
C ILE A 89 51.13 -42.50 -16.52
N GLN A 90 51.05 -43.28 -17.61
CA GLN A 90 52.24 -43.78 -18.33
C GLN A 90 53.08 -42.69 -18.99
N PHE A 91 52.46 -41.56 -19.36
CA PHE A 91 53.14 -40.40 -19.95
C PHE A 91 53.54 -39.32 -18.93
N GLU A 92 53.53 -39.64 -17.62
CA GLU A 92 53.89 -38.73 -16.52
C GLU A 92 53.14 -37.36 -16.55
N GLN A 93 51.95 -37.32 -17.17
CA GLN A 93 51.17 -36.08 -17.31
C GLN A 93 50.36 -35.73 -16.05
N ILE A 94 50.50 -36.53 -14.99
CA ILE A 94 49.77 -36.38 -13.73
C ILE A 94 50.78 -36.24 -12.59
N PRO A 95 50.64 -35.22 -11.70
CA PRO A 95 51.50 -35.05 -10.54
C PRO A 95 51.56 -36.29 -9.65
N ALA A 96 52.74 -36.59 -9.09
CA ALA A 96 52.99 -37.81 -8.31
C ALA A 96 52.03 -38.00 -7.11
N GLU A 97 51.55 -36.90 -6.54
CA GLU A 97 50.56 -36.88 -5.44
C GLU A 97 49.19 -37.46 -5.80
N TYR A 98 48.82 -37.50 -7.10
CA TYR A 98 47.54 -38.04 -7.58
C TYR A 98 47.69 -39.36 -8.34
N SER A 99 48.92 -39.84 -8.59
CA SER A 99 49.21 -41.05 -9.37
C SER A 99 48.45 -42.28 -8.86
N SER A 100 48.44 -42.50 -7.54
CA SER A 100 47.73 -43.61 -6.90
C SER A 100 46.21 -43.51 -7.10
N THR A 101 45.62 -42.34 -6.84
CA THR A 101 44.18 -42.10 -6.99
C THR A 101 43.72 -42.28 -8.43
N VAL A 102 44.48 -41.77 -9.40
CA VAL A 102 44.15 -41.89 -10.82
C VAL A 102 44.34 -43.35 -11.28
N PHE A 103 45.36 -44.06 -10.79
CA PHE A 103 45.56 -45.48 -11.09
C PHE A 103 44.38 -46.33 -10.63
N TYR A 104 43.93 -46.18 -9.38
CA TYR A 104 42.78 -46.92 -8.85
C TYR A 104 41.47 -46.54 -9.53
N THR A 105 41.32 -45.28 -9.95
CA THR A 105 40.15 -44.81 -10.71
C THR A 105 40.13 -45.41 -12.11
N ALA A 106 41.29 -45.44 -12.80
CA ALA A 106 41.45 -46.08 -14.11
C ALA A 106 41.12 -47.57 -14.05
N LEU A 107 41.64 -48.27 -13.02
CA LEU A 107 41.38 -49.69 -12.79
C LEU A 107 39.90 -49.98 -12.50
N SER A 108 39.24 -49.14 -11.70
CA SER A 108 37.82 -49.30 -11.37
C SER A 108 36.92 -49.10 -12.59
N LEU A 109 37.21 -48.09 -13.41
CA LEU A 109 36.47 -47.83 -14.66
C LEU A 109 36.66 -48.94 -15.68
N PHE A 110 37.87 -49.51 -15.77
CA PHE A 110 38.17 -50.65 -16.62
C PHE A 110 37.39 -51.90 -16.19
N VAL A 111 37.37 -52.22 -14.90
CA VAL A 111 36.60 -53.37 -14.35
C VAL A 111 35.11 -53.19 -14.58
N VAL A 112 34.55 -52.00 -14.35
CA VAL A 112 33.14 -51.71 -14.61
C VAL A 112 32.82 -51.85 -16.11
N GLY A 113 33.68 -51.36 -17.00
CA GLY A 113 33.51 -51.47 -18.44
C GLY A 113 33.47 -52.92 -18.95
N ILE A 114 34.23 -53.81 -18.31
CA ILE A 114 34.26 -55.24 -18.64
C ILE A 114 33.08 -56.00 -18.03
N VAL A 115 32.66 -55.67 -16.81
CA VAL A 115 31.63 -56.42 -16.07
C VAL A 115 30.21 -56.00 -16.47
N LEU A 116 30.00 -54.76 -16.87
CA LEU A 116 28.66 -54.21 -17.14
C LEU A 116 27.96 -54.83 -18.38
N PRO A 117 28.62 -55.05 -19.53
CA PRO A 117 27.96 -55.65 -20.70
C PRO A 117 27.45 -57.08 -20.48
N PRO A 118 28.21 -58.01 -19.86
CA PRO A 118 27.71 -59.34 -19.50
C PRO A 118 26.54 -59.31 -18.52
N VAL A 119 26.55 -58.38 -17.56
CA VAL A 119 25.51 -58.23 -16.54
C VAL A 119 24.17 -57.77 -17.13
N LEU A 120 24.20 -56.88 -18.13
CA LEU A 120 23.00 -56.40 -18.84
C LEU A 120 22.36 -57.44 -19.76
N LEU A 121 23.03 -58.57 -20.00
CA LEU A 121 22.53 -59.72 -20.76
C LEU A 121 21.93 -60.81 -19.85
N LEU A 122 21.98 -60.65 -18.52
CA LEU A 122 21.48 -61.66 -17.60
C LEU A 122 19.93 -61.69 -17.50
N PRO A 123 19.31 -62.87 -17.31
CA PRO A 123 17.88 -63.00 -17.11
C PRO A 123 17.37 -62.20 -15.90
N LYS A 124 16.12 -61.73 -15.93
CA LYS A 124 15.48 -60.94 -14.84
C LYS A 124 15.58 -61.56 -13.44
N THR A 125 15.77 -62.88 -13.35
CA THR A 125 15.97 -63.62 -12.09
C THR A 125 17.30 -63.27 -11.40
N TRP A 126 18.32 -62.88 -12.15
CA TRP A 126 19.65 -62.50 -11.63
C TRP A 126 19.72 -61.07 -11.10
N TYR A 127 18.75 -60.21 -11.43
CA TYR A 127 18.73 -58.82 -10.95
C TYR A 127 18.69 -58.73 -9.42
N LYS A 128 18.00 -59.65 -8.75
CA LYS A 128 17.98 -59.69 -7.27
C LYS A 128 19.38 -60.00 -6.71
N TRP A 129 20.07 -60.96 -7.30
CA TRP A 129 21.45 -61.29 -6.93
C TRP A 129 22.41 -60.13 -7.22
N LEU A 130 22.19 -59.38 -8.29
CA LEU A 130 22.96 -58.20 -8.64
C LEU A 130 22.84 -57.09 -7.58
N PHE A 131 21.63 -56.82 -7.06
CA PHE A 131 21.43 -55.84 -5.99
C PHE A 131 22.11 -56.25 -4.68
N TRP A 132 22.09 -57.54 -4.33
CA TRP A 132 22.81 -58.06 -3.16
C TRP A 132 24.33 -57.98 -3.34
N PHE A 133 24.83 -58.30 -4.54
CA PHE A 133 26.25 -58.22 -4.87
C PHE A 133 26.77 -56.77 -4.85
N LEU A 134 26.02 -55.82 -5.42
CA LEU A 134 26.34 -54.39 -5.36
C LEU A 134 26.30 -53.86 -3.94
N SER A 135 25.30 -54.26 -3.14
CA SER A 135 25.22 -53.89 -1.74
C SER A 135 26.46 -54.37 -0.96
N ALA A 136 26.89 -55.62 -1.18
CA ALA A 136 28.08 -56.18 -0.53
C ALA A 136 29.38 -55.44 -0.92
N ILE A 137 29.55 -55.07 -2.19
CA ILE A 137 30.70 -54.27 -2.65
C ILE A 137 30.70 -52.88 -2.00
N LEU A 138 29.55 -52.21 -1.97
CA LEU A 138 29.41 -50.89 -1.35
C LEU A 138 29.69 -50.93 0.15
N LEU A 139 29.26 -51.99 0.83
CA LEU A 139 29.55 -52.20 2.25
C LEU A 139 31.07 -52.43 2.47
N GLY A 140 31.71 -53.25 1.63
CA GLY A 140 33.15 -53.47 1.68
C GLY A 140 33.97 -52.21 1.47
N LEU A 141 33.56 -51.34 0.54
CA LEU A 141 34.15 -50.02 0.33
C LEU A 141 33.94 -49.12 1.55
N GLY A 142 32.75 -49.13 2.15
CA GLY A 142 32.48 -48.38 3.38
C GLY A 142 33.39 -48.80 4.54
N ILE A 143 33.59 -50.11 4.73
CA ILE A 143 34.49 -50.66 5.75
C ILE A 143 35.96 -50.29 5.44
N HIS A 144 36.36 -50.33 4.17
CA HIS A 144 37.71 -49.94 3.77
C HIS A 144 38.02 -48.48 4.11
N TRP A 145 37.10 -47.55 3.78
CA TRP A 145 37.24 -46.12 4.13
C TRP A 145 37.21 -45.89 5.64
N TRP A 146 36.41 -46.68 6.37
CA TRP A 146 36.38 -46.65 7.83
C TRP A 146 37.73 -47.03 8.43
N LEU A 147 38.37 -48.10 7.91
CA LEU A 147 39.69 -48.55 8.35
C LEU A 147 40.82 -47.57 7.99
N GLN A 148 40.62 -46.73 6.96
CA GLN A 148 41.56 -45.65 6.60
C GLN A 148 41.34 -44.34 7.36
N GLY A 149 40.41 -44.31 8.32
CA GLY A 149 40.14 -43.12 9.15
C GLY A 149 39.34 -42.03 8.45
N GLN A 150 38.67 -42.32 7.33
CA GLN A 150 37.80 -41.37 6.63
C GLN A 150 36.32 -41.64 6.93
N GLU A 151 35.76 -40.89 7.87
CA GLU A 151 34.42 -41.13 8.41
C GLU A 151 33.28 -40.80 7.43
N ILE A 152 33.38 -39.67 6.71
CA ILE A 152 32.32 -39.20 5.81
C ILE A 152 32.10 -40.16 4.61
N PRO A 153 33.16 -40.59 3.87
CA PRO A 153 32.99 -41.56 2.79
C PRO A 153 32.47 -42.91 3.30
N ALA A 154 32.94 -43.37 4.46
CA ALA A 154 32.53 -44.63 5.04
C ALA A 154 31.02 -44.66 5.33
N ILE A 155 30.48 -43.62 5.97
CA ILE A 155 29.05 -43.50 6.26
C ILE A 155 28.23 -43.49 4.96
N ILE A 156 28.69 -42.75 3.94
CA ILE A 156 27.99 -42.66 2.65
C ILE A 156 27.88 -44.04 1.99
N PHE A 157 28.98 -44.80 1.91
CA PHE A 157 29.00 -46.12 1.27
C PHE A 157 28.20 -47.16 2.06
N ILE A 158 28.20 -47.10 3.40
CA ILE A 158 27.38 -47.96 4.26
C ILE A 158 25.89 -47.68 4.04
N VAL A 159 25.46 -46.40 4.02
CA VAL A 159 24.06 -46.05 3.77
C VAL A 159 23.62 -46.48 2.37
N LEU A 160 24.48 -46.30 1.36
CA LEU A 160 24.19 -46.73 -0.02
C LEU A 160 23.99 -48.25 -0.12
N SER A 161 24.74 -49.04 0.66
CA SER A 161 24.59 -50.50 0.72
C SER A 161 23.21 -50.93 1.25
N VAL A 162 22.68 -50.24 2.26
CA VAL A 162 21.39 -50.54 2.87
C VAL A 162 20.24 -50.19 1.92
N VAL A 163 20.30 -49.03 1.28
CA VAL A 163 19.27 -48.58 0.32
C VAL A 163 19.19 -49.53 -0.88
N THR A 164 20.34 -49.97 -1.39
CA THR A 164 20.40 -50.92 -2.52
C THR A 164 19.90 -52.31 -2.15
N ALA A 165 20.10 -52.76 -0.91
CA ALA A 165 19.59 -54.06 -0.42
C ALA A 165 18.06 -54.09 -0.28
N ILE A 166 17.41 -52.98 0.10
CA ILE A 166 15.96 -52.92 0.39
C ILE A 166 15.13 -52.62 -0.88
N SER A 167 15.73 -52.01 -1.90
CA SER A 167 15.07 -51.66 -3.18
C SER A 167 14.24 -52.79 -3.84
N PRO A 168 14.68 -54.06 -3.88
CA PRO A 168 13.91 -55.16 -4.49
C PRO A 168 12.60 -55.49 -3.77
N ILE A 169 12.44 -55.07 -2.51
CA ILE A 169 11.26 -55.33 -1.67
C ILE A 169 10.25 -54.18 -1.81
N ILE A 170 10.74 -52.94 -1.90
CA ILE A 170 9.91 -51.73 -1.94
C ILE A 170 9.23 -51.53 -3.31
N VAL A 171 9.96 -51.77 -4.40
CA VAL A 171 9.46 -51.51 -5.77
C VAL A 171 8.19 -52.32 -6.11
N PRO A 172 8.07 -53.62 -5.81
CA PRO A 172 6.85 -54.38 -6.05
C PRO A 172 5.65 -53.92 -5.20
N PHE A 173 5.90 -53.47 -3.96
CA PHE A 173 4.86 -52.97 -3.05
C PHE A 173 4.22 -51.68 -3.57
N ILE A 174 5.05 -50.72 -4.01
CA ILE A 174 4.58 -49.45 -4.59
C ILE A 174 3.73 -49.70 -5.84
N ASN A 175 4.13 -50.65 -6.68
CA ASN A 175 3.37 -50.99 -7.89
C ASN A 175 2.01 -51.62 -7.58
N LYS A 176 1.93 -52.51 -6.59
CA LYS A 176 0.65 -53.09 -6.13
C LYS A 176 -0.26 -52.03 -5.51
N PHE A 177 0.30 -51.12 -4.72
CA PHE A 177 -0.45 -50.03 -4.10
C PHE A 177 -1.06 -49.07 -5.13
N ARG A 178 -0.27 -48.71 -6.16
CA ARG A 178 -0.74 -47.89 -7.29
C ARG A 178 -1.95 -48.52 -8.00
N GLN A 179 -1.88 -49.81 -8.31
CA GLN A 179 -2.96 -50.52 -9.02
C GLN A 179 -4.26 -50.57 -8.21
N GLN A 180 -4.18 -50.72 -6.87
CA GLN A 180 -5.37 -50.74 -6.02
C GLN A 180 -6.04 -49.37 -5.88
N ILE A 181 -5.27 -48.29 -5.87
CA ILE A 181 -5.79 -46.91 -5.88
C ILE A 181 -6.48 -46.61 -7.21
N GLU A 182 -5.86 -46.98 -8.32
CA GLU A 182 -6.37 -46.72 -9.67
C GLU A 182 -7.71 -47.44 -9.91
N ALA A 183 -7.84 -48.69 -9.43
CA ALA A 183 -9.08 -49.46 -9.51
C ALA A 183 -10.23 -48.89 -8.67
N LYS A 184 -9.96 -48.26 -7.51
CA LYS A 184 -10.99 -47.64 -6.65
C LYS A 184 -11.38 -46.23 -7.08
N LEU A 185 -10.49 -45.48 -7.71
CA LEU A 185 -10.73 -44.08 -8.12
C LEU A 185 -11.29 -43.95 -9.55
N ALA A 186 -11.02 -44.91 -10.44
CA ALA A 186 -11.50 -44.89 -11.82
C ALA A 186 -13.03 -44.66 -11.97
N PRO A 187 -13.93 -45.33 -11.21
CA PRO A 187 -15.37 -45.12 -11.38
C PRO A 187 -15.86 -43.76 -10.83
N LEU A 188 -15.19 -43.21 -9.81
CA LEU A 188 -15.53 -41.90 -9.21
C LEU A 188 -15.08 -40.72 -10.09
N VAL A 189 -14.02 -40.91 -10.89
CA VAL A 189 -13.44 -39.89 -11.78
C VAL A 189 -14.20 -39.81 -13.11
N ALA A 190 -14.79 -40.91 -13.59
CA ALA A 190 -15.54 -40.94 -14.85
C ALA A 190 -16.83 -40.10 -14.83
N GLN A 191 -17.48 -39.96 -13.67
CA GLN A 191 -18.80 -39.32 -13.55
C GLN A 191 -18.76 -37.79 -13.32
N ARG A 192 -17.59 -37.19 -13.05
CA ARG A 192 -17.42 -35.75 -12.75
C ARG A 192 -16.18 -35.12 -13.41
N ARG A 193 -15.79 -35.66 -14.57
CA ARG A 193 -14.49 -35.43 -15.21
C ARG A 193 -14.22 -33.97 -15.61
N ASP A 194 -15.24 -33.17 -15.95
CA ASP A 194 -15.00 -31.85 -16.55
C ASP A 194 -14.93 -30.71 -15.53
N SER A 195 -15.64 -30.78 -14.39
CA SER A 195 -15.64 -29.68 -13.40
C SER A 195 -14.58 -29.84 -12.30
N LEU A 196 -14.31 -31.07 -11.86
CA LEU A 196 -13.31 -31.34 -10.81
C LEU A 196 -11.88 -31.24 -11.36
N ALA A 197 -11.62 -31.73 -12.57
CA ALA A 197 -10.29 -31.64 -13.17
C ALA A 197 -9.87 -30.19 -13.41
N ALA A 198 -10.78 -29.34 -13.91
CA ALA A 198 -10.52 -27.91 -14.10
C ALA A 198 -10.36 -27.15 -12.77
N SER A 199 -11.16 -27.47 -11.75
CA SER A 199 -11.06 -26.81 -10.44
C SER A 199 -9.79 -27.22 -9.69
N ILE A 200 -9.40 -28.49 -9.78
CA ILE A 200 -8.16 -29.02 -9.18
C ILE A 200 -6.94 -28.50 -9.93
N SER A 201 -6.95 -28.48 -11.27
CA SER A 201 -5.84 -27.93 -12.07
C SER A 201 -5.65 -26.44 -11.82
N ASN A 202 -6.73 -25.65 -11.78
CA ASN A 202 -6.65 -24.21 -11.55
C ASN A 202 -6.16 -23.92 -10.12
N LYS A 203 -6.62 -24.67 -9.12
CA LYS A 203 -6.12 -24.54 -7.73
C LYS A 203 -4.66 -24.99 -7.59
N LEU A 204 -4.24 -26.03 -8.31
CA LEU A 204 -2.84 -26.50 -8.30
C LEU A 204 -1.91 -25.54 -9.03
N GLU A 205 -2.31 -25.04 -10.19
CA GLU A 205 -1.60 -23.97 -10.89
C GLU A 205 -1.51 -22.74 -9.97
N PHE A 206 -2.62 -22.30 -9.37
CA PHE A 206 -2.60 -21.19 -8.43
C PHE A 206 -1.63 -21.42 -7.25
N TRP A 207 -1.66 -22.60 -6.62
CA TRP A 207 -0.79 -22.93 -5.50
C TRP A 207 0.68 -22.98 -5.93
N LEU A 208 0.99 -23.66 -7.04
CA LEU A 208 2.34 -23.69 -7.63
C LEU A 208 2.84 -22.28 -7.95
N TRP A 209 2.00 -21.43 -8.55
CA TRP A 209 2.33 -20.04 -8.84
C TRP A 209 2.45 -19.19 -7.57
N GLU A 210 1.66 -19.39 -6.52
CA GLU A 210 1.81 -18.64 -5.26
C GLU A 210 3.14 -18.95 -4.56
N PHE A 211 3.64 -20.18 -4.67
CA PHE A 211 4.93 -20.60 -4.13
C PHE A 211 6.13 -20.22 -5.02
N THR A 212 5.96 -20.15 -6.35
CA THR A 212 7.07 -19.93 -7.30
C THR A 212 7.12 -18.52 -7.89
N SER A 213 6.01 -17.78 -7.89
CA SER A 213 5.91 -16.48 -8.56
C SER A 213 6.53 -15.36 -7.73
N PRO A 214 7.36 -14.51 -8.33
CA PRO A 214 7.85 -13.30 -7.67
C PRO A 214 6.76 -12.24 -7.50
N PHE A 215 5.54 -12.44 -8.04
CA PHE A 215 4.49 -11.41 -8.11
C PHE A 215 4.17 -10.81 -6.74
N LYS A 216 3.91 -11.62 -5.71
CA LYS A 216 3.56 -11.09 -4.38
C LYS A 216 4.67 -10.22 -3.78
N ARG A 217 5.94 -10.62 -3.98
CA ARG A 217 7.11 -9.86 -3.55
C ARG A 217 7.22 -8.55 -4.33
N GLN A 218 7.09 -8.60 -5.66
CA GLN A 218 7.14 -7.43 -6.54
C GLN A 218 5.99 -6.45 -6.23
N TYR A 219 4.80 -6.97 -5.97
CA TYR A 219 3.64 -6.20 -5.55
C TYR A 219 3.92 -5.42 -4.26
N TYR A 220 4.42 -6.09 -3.21
CA TYR A 220 4.77 -5.41 -1.96
C TYR A 220 5.94 -4.42 -2.12
N GLN A 221 6.96 -4.76 -2.90
CA GLN A 221 8.06 -3.84 -3.20
C GLN A 221 7.53 -2.57 -3.88
N ASN A 222 6.63 -2.72 -4.84
CA ASN A 222 6.04 -1.57 -5.52
C ASN A 222 5.18 -0.71 -4.58
N LEU A 223 4.38 -1.32 -3.69
CA LEU A 223 3.65 -0.59 -2.65
C LEU A 223 4.62 0.18 -1.72
N ILE A 224 5.72 -0.44 -1.30
CA ILE A 224 6.73 0.23 -0.47
C ILE A 224 7.32 1.44 -1.22
N TYR A 225 7.71 1.29 -2.49
CA TYR A 225 8.24 2.41 -3.27
C TYR A 225 7.24 3.53 -3.46
N THR A 226 5.96 3.20 -3.65
CA THR A 226 4.89 4.15 -3.84
C THR A 226 4.61 4.96 -2.57
N TYR A 227 4.55 4.29 -1.40
CA TYR A 227 4.04 4.88 -0.15
C TYR A 227 5.09 5.17 0.93
N ARG A 228 6.39 4.92 0.70
CA ARG A 228 7.46 5.15 1.71
C ARG A 228 7.65 6.60 2.12
N THR A 229 7.39 7.55 1.23
CA THR A 229 7.63 8.99 1.51
C THR A 229 6.39 9.63 2.11
N TYR A 230 6.60 10.52 3.09
CA TYR A 230 5.53 11.30 3.69
C TYR A 230 5.00 12.30 2.65
N ARG A 231 3.79 12.05 2.15
CA ARG A 231 3.09 12.96 1.25
C ARG A 231 2.02 13.68 2.04
N THR A 232 2.35 14.86 2.57
CA THR A 232 1.29 15.83 2.87
C THR A 232 0.67 16.25 1.56
N GLN A 233 -0.64 16.03 1.38
CA GLN A 233 -1.39 16.44 0.18
C GLN A 233 -0.92 17.84 -0.24
N GLY A 234 -0.12 17.82 -1.31
CA GLY A 234 0.52 18.96 -1.97
C GLY A 234 1.39 19.92 -1.16
N LEU A 235 1.79 19.61 0.08
CA LEU A 235 3.03 20.21 0.61
C LEU A 235 4.18 19.30 0.18
N LYS A 236 4.42 19.19 -1.14
CA LYS A 236 5.60 18.50 -1.66
C LYS A 236 6.80 19.35 -1.29
N THR A 237 7.57 18.97 -0.27
CA THR A 237 8.98 19.39 -0.23
C THR A 237 9.65 18.73 -1.42
N ALA A 238 10.02 19.52 -2.43
CA ALA A 238 10.57 19.01 -3.68
C ALA A 238 11.80 18.10 -3.44
N GLY A 239 11.77 16.90 -4.03
CA GLY A 239 12.94 16.02 -4.18
C GLY A 239 13.49 15.40 -2.90
N ALA A 240 14.82 15.43 -2.72
CA ALA A 240 15.59 14.75 -1.67
C ALA A 240 15.25 15.17 -0.22
N PHE A 241 14.26 16.06 -0.05
CA PHE A 241 13.89 16.73 1.20
C PHE A 241 12.50 16.32 1.73
N THR A 242 11.94 15.21 1.26
CA THR A 242 10.71 14.63 1.82
C THR A 242 11.03 13.61 2.92
N PRO A 243 10.45 13.73 4.14
CA PRO A 243 10.70 12.77 5.20
C PRO A 243 10.02 11.41 4.93
N ASP A 244 10.53 10.35 5.55
CA ASP A 244 9.92 9.02 5.44
C ASP A 244 8.61 8.97 6.25
N LEU A 245 7.55 8.41 5.67
CA LEU A 245 6.21 8.36 6.28
C LEU A 245 6.26 7.67 7.66
N ASP A 246 6.93 6.53 7.76
CA ASP A 246 7.07 5.76 9.00
C ASP A 246 7.78 6.53 10.13
N LYS A 247 8.57 7.56 9.81
CA LYS A 247 9.34 8.34 10.80
C LYS A 247 8.57 9.52 11.36
N VAL A 248 7.59 10.03 10.61
CA VAL A 248 6.79 11.22 11.00
C VAL A 248 5.35 10.85 11.36
N PHE A 249 4.87 9.68 10.95
CA PHE A 249 3.50 9.24 11.22
C PHE A 249 3.22 9.16 12.73
N VAL A 250 2.15 9.83 13.14
CA VAL A 250 1.60 9.73 14.48
C VAL A 250 0.25 9.02 14.38
N PRO A 251 0.06 7.87 15.08
CA PRO A 251 -1.19 7.12 15.02
C PRO A 251 -2.41 7.98 15.35
N LEU A 252 -3.41 7.97 14.47
CA LEU A 252 -4.67 8.67 14.69
C LEU A 252 -5.47 8.00 15.80
N ARG A 253 -6.13 8.84 16.61
CA ARG A 253 -7.15 8.37 17.55
C ARG A 253 -8.49 8.33 16.83
N VAL A 254 -9.33 7.38 17.18
CA VAL A 254 -10.67 7.20 16.61
C VAL A 254 -11.68 6.95 17.72
N ALA A 255 -12.93 7.33 17.49
CA ALA A 255 -14.05 7.01 18.37
C ALA A 255 -15.24 6.51 17.56
N SER A 256 -15.98 5.54 18.09
CA SER A 256 -17.21 5.08 17.45
C SER A 256 -18.31 6.13 17.66
N LYS A 257 -18.96 6.58 16.57
CA LYS A 257 -20.08 7.53 16.62
C LYS A 257 -21.10 7.23 15.54
N ALA A 258 -22.37 7.56 15.83
CA ALA A 258 -23.43 7.51 14.84
C ALA A 258 -23.24 8.60 13.75
N PRO A 259 -23.48 8.30 12.45
CA PRO A 259 -23.21 9.22 11.34
C PRO A 259 -23.92 10.60 11.39
N GLY A 260 -25.03 10.73 12.10
CA GLY A 260 -25.78 11.99 12.21
C GLY A 260 -25.15 13.05 13.14
N LYS A 261 -24.21 12.68 14.02
CA LYS A 261 -23.69 13.57 15.09
C LYS A 261 -22.26 14.08 14.87
N MET A 262 -21.70 13.93 13.66
CA MET A 262 -20.29 14.28 13.37
C MET A 262 -20.12 15.72 12.89
N SER A 263 -19.12 16.45 13.39
CA SER A 263 -18.87 17.86 13.04
C SER A 263 -18.05 17.99 11.74
N ALA A 264 -18.46 18.88 10.83
CA ALA A 264 -17.77 19.15 9.56
C ALA A 264 -16.64 20.20 9.67
N ALA A 265 -16.52 20.90 10.80
CA ALA A 265 -15.55 21.97 10.98
C ALA A 265 -14.11 21.44 10.95
N MET A 266 -13.19 22.19 10.33
CA MET A 266 -11.75 21.86 10.31
C MET A 266 -11.12 21.98 11.70
N ILE A 267 -11.61 22.93 12.50
CA ILE A 267 -11.26 23.09 13.91
C ILE A 267 -12.25 22.24 14.74
N PRO A 268 -11.75 21.31 15.57
CA PRO A 268 -12.59 20.47 16.40
C PRO A 268 -13.24 21.25 17.55
N GLN A 269 -14.49 20.91 17.87
CA GLN A 269 -15.25 21.52 18.98
C GLN A 269 -15.25 20.66 20.26
N GLN A 270 -14.85 19.38 20.22
CA GLN A 270 -14.88 18.47 21.38
C GLN A 270 -13.69 17.49 21.38
N LEU A 271 -13.21 17.12 22.58
CA LEU A 271 -12.18 16.12 22.82
C LEU A 271 -12.79 14.92 23.57
N THR A 272 -12.70 13.70 23.02
CA THR A 272 -13.09 12.46 23.74
C THR A 272 -11.91 11.82 24.46
N ALA A 273 -12.21 11.15 25.59
CA ALA A 273 -11.22 10.49 26.46
C ALA A 273 -10.71 9.13 25.95
N ALA A 274 -11.43 8.44 25.07
CA ALA A 274 -11.01 7.14 24.55
C ALA A 274 -9.78 7.27 23.62
N ASN A 275 -8.76 6.43 23.85
CA ASN A 275 -7.52 6.38 23.07
C ASN A 275 -7.48 5.21 22.08
N LEU A 276 -8.61 4.90 21.44
CA LEU A 276 -8.68 3.83 20.44
C LEU A 276 -7.99 4.27 19.14
N ARG A 277 -7.41 3.30 18.44
CA ARG A 277 -6.69 3.42 17.16
C ARG A 277 -7.25 2.39 16.17
N ILE A 278 -6.96 2.55 14.89
CA ILE A 278 -7.45 1.61 13.86
C ILE A 278 -7.05 0.15 14.13
N TRP A 279 -5.85 -0.07 14.71
CA TRP A 279 -5.34 -1.39 15.02
C TRP A 279 -6.14 -2.13 16.10
N ASP A 280 -6.83 -1.40 16.99
CA ASP A 280 -7.70 -2.00 18.02
C ASP A 280 -8.94 -2.66 17.40
N PHE A 281 -9.34 -2.21 16.21
CA PHE A 281 -10.42 -2.79 15.41
C PHE A 281 -9.90 -3.90 14.49
N LEU A 282 -8.79 -3.63 13.77
CA LEU A 282 -8.21 -4.58 12.82
C LEU A 282 -7.78 -5.90 13.49
N SER A 283 -7.26 -5.85 14.71
CA SER A 283 -6.88 -7.03 15.50
C SER A 283 -8.08 -7.90 15.90
N LYS A 284 -9.28 -7.33 15.97
CA LYS A 284 -10.51 -8.01 16.42
C LYS A 284 -11.43 -8.42 15.27
N ILE A 285 -11.03 -8.25 14.02
CA ILE A 285 -11.85 -8.57 12.84
C ILE A 285 -12.38 -10.01 12.84
N ARG A 286 -11.59 -10.97 13.33
CA ARG A 286 -12.01 -12.39 13.42
C ARG A 286 -13.08 -12.63 14.49
N GLN A 287 -13.10 -11.80 15.53
CA GLN A 287 -14.02 -11.92 16.67
C GLN A 287 -15.29 -11.09 16.46
N GLN A 288 -15.17 -9.97 15.73
CA GLN A 288 -16.26 -9.01 15.51
C GLN A 288 -16.40 -8.74 14.01
N PRO A 289 -17.30 -9.47 13.31
CA PRO A 289 -17.50 -9.32 11.87
C PRO A 289 -17.85 -7.90 11.42
N ALA A 290 -18.49 -7.10 12.28
CA ALA A 290 -18.75 -5.68 12.04
C ALA A 290 -17.47 -4.87 11.72
N TYR A 291 -16.31 -5.29 12.25
CA TYR A 291 -15.02 -4.64 12.00
C TYR A 291 -14.40 -5.01 10.66
N LYS A 292 -15.00 -5.95 9.89
CA LYS A 292 -14.62 -6.18 8.49
C LYS A 292 -15.02 -5.00 7.61
N ARG A 293 -15.96 -4.14 8.00
CA ARG A 293 -16.50 -3.07 7.14
C ARG A 293 -16.53 -1.75 7.91
N ILE A 294 -15.43 -1.01 7.81
CA ILE A 294 -15.20 0.21 8.59
C ILE A 294 -15.34 1.42 7.67
N VAL A 295 -16.02 2.47 8.13
CA VAL A 295 -15.87 3.82 7.57
C VAL A 295 -15.14 4.71 8.57
N VAL A 296 -14.12 5.42 8.09
CA VAL A 296 -13.32 6.39 8.86
C VAL A 296 -13.67 7.80 8.39
N ILE A 297 -14.27 8.57 9.29
CA ILE A 297 -14.83 9.88 8.99
C ILE A 297 -14.05 10.95 9.74
N GLY A 298 -13.78 12.08 9.09
CA GLY A 298 -13.08 13.18 9.74
C GLY A 298 -13.00 14.43 8.89
N SER A 299 -12.72 15.56 9.53
CA SER A 299 -12.59 16.86 8.87
C SER A 299 -11.46 16.91 7.83
N PRO A 300 -11.41 17.92 6.96
CA PRO A 300 -10.29 18.14 6.03
C PRO A 300 -8.96 18.20 6.79
N GLY A 301 -7.90 17.62 6.24
CA GLY A 301 -6.57 17.62 6.89
C GLY A 301 -6.41 16.72 8.12
N SER A 302 -7.43 15.94 8.51
CA SER A 302 -7.39 15.07 9.69
C SER A 302 -6.46 13.85 9.59
N GLY A 303 -5.83 13.61 8.43
CA GLY A 303 -4.88 12.52 8.21
C GLY A 303 -5.47 11.19 7.71
N LYS A 304 -6.72 11.17 7.20
CA LYS A 304 -7.38 9.93 6.71
C LYS A 304 -6.60 9.23 5.59
N THR A 305 -6.23 9.96 4.55
CA THR A 305 -5.41 9.43 3.45
C THR A 305 -4.07 8.93 3.96
N THR A 306 -3.40 9.72 4.82
CA THR A 306 -2.13 9.35 5.45
C THR A 306 -2.25 8.08 6.31
N LEU A 307 -3.38 7.86 6.98
CA LEU A 307 -3.67 6.62 7.70
C LEU A 307 -3.71 5.42 6.76
N LEU A 308 -4.42 5.51 5.63
CA LEU A 308 -4.51 4.42 4.65
C LEU A 308 -3.17 4.13 3.97
N GLU A 309 -2.40 5.16 3.63
CA GLU A 309 -1.04 5.02 3.09
C GLU A 309 -0.11 4.36 4.10
N HIS A 310 -0.16 4.77 5.37
CA HIS A 310 0.63 4.15 6.44
C HIS A 310 0.22 2.69 6.68
N LEU A 311 -1.08 2.37 6.66
CA LEU A 311 -1.55 0.97 6.74
C LEU A 311 -0.99 0.14 5.57
N THR A 312 -1.07 0.68 4.36
CA THR A 312 -0.54 0.03 3.16
C THR A 312 0.96 -0.27 3.31
N LEU A 313 1.73 0.73 3.72
CA LEU A 313 3.17 0.60 3.94
C LEU A 313 3.48 -0.41 5.06
N THR A 314 2.78 -0.33 6.20
CA THR A 314 2.95 -1.22 7.34
C THR A 314 2.71 -2.68 6.97
N TYR A 315 1.63 -2.96 6.23
CA TYR A 315 1.30 -4.30 5.77
C TYR A 315 2.28 -4.83 4.71
N ALA A 316 2.67 -3.99 3.75
CA ALA A 316 3.64 -4.35 2.72
C ALA A 316 5.03 -4.64 3.28
N GLN A 317 5.42 -3.97 4.38
CA GLN A 317 6.66 -4.23 5.11
C GLN A 317 6.55 -5.34 6.17
N HIS A 318 5.37 -5.93 6.36
CA HIS A 318 5.09 -6.93 7.40
C HIS A 318 5.33 -6.44 8.83
N ARG A 319 5.07 -5.15 9.10
CA ARG A 319 5.27 -4.49 10.40
C ARG A 319 3.98 -4.29 11.19
N GLN A 320 2.88 -4.88 10.76
CA GLN A 320 1.62 -4.80 11.52
C GLN A 320 1.78 -5.42 12.92
N PRO A 321 1.00 -4.95 13.93
CA PRO A 321 1.03 -5.54 15.26
C PRO A 321 0.80 -7.06 15.23
N PRO A 322 1.41 -7.86 16.12
CA PRO A 322 1.30 -9.32 16.09
C PRO A 322 -0.14 -9.86 16.16
N GLN A 323 -1.02 -9.10 16.82
CA GLN A 323 -2.44 -9.45 16.96
C GLN A 323 -3.28 -9.11 15.72
N ALA A 324 -2.76 -8.29 14.81
CA ALA A 324 -3.45 -7.96 13.57
C ALA A 324 -3.31 -9.10 12.54
N PRO A 325 -4.37 -9.44 11.80
CA PRO A 325 -4.30 -10.46 10.75
C PRO A 325 -3.33 -10.00 9.65
N LYS A 326 -2.58 -10.93 9.06
CA LYS A 326 -1.74 -10.68 7.89
C LYS A 326 -2.65 -10.53 6.66
N LEU A 327 -2.80 -9.30 6.17
CA LEU A 327 -3.66 -8.98 5.02
C LEU A 327 -2.82 -8.37 3.89
N ILE A 328 -3.27 -8.59 2.66
CA ILE A 328 -2.74 -7.99 1.43
C ILE A 328 -3.41 -6.62 1.26
N PRO A 329 -2.69 -5.49 1.39
CA PRO A 329 -3.30 -4.17 1.31
C PRO A 329 -3.58 -3.80 -0.15
N VAL A 330 -4.80 -3.33 -0.42
CA VAL A 330 -5.23 -2.80 -1.72
C VAL A 330 -5.80 -1.40 -1.49
N LEU A 331 -5.06 -0.36 -1.85
CA LEU A 331 -5.50 1.03 -1.72
C LEU A 331 -5.99 1.56 -3.08
N LEU A 332 -7.23 2.05 -3.12
CA LEU A 332 -7.84 2.70 -4.27
C LEU A 332 -8.34 4.09 -3.85
N TYR A 333 -8.03 5.10 -4.65
CA TYR A 333 -8.55 6.46 -4.46
C TYR A 333 -9.83 6.61 -5.27
N LEU A 334 -10.97 6.81 -4.60
CA LEU A 334 -12.30 6.85 -5.24
C LEU A 334 -12.38 7.92 -6.34
N ARG A 335 -11.70 9.05 -6.15
CA ARG A 335 -11.58 10.12 -7.15
C ARG A 335 -11.03 9.66 -8.50
N GLN A 336 -10.12 8.68 -8.51
CA GLN A 336 -9.41 8.19 -9.72
C GLN A 336 -10.17 7.06 -10.44
N ILE A 337 -11.19 6.52 -9.80
CA ILE A 337 -11.96 5.38 -10.32
C ILE A 337 -13.44 5.70 -10.47
N ARG A 338 -13.91 6.86 -9.97
CA ARG A 338 -15.34 7.23 -9.96
C ARG A 338 -15.98 7.08 -11.33
N ASP A 339 -15.36 7.61 -12.40
CA ASP A 339 -15.96 7.62 -13.73
C ASP A 339 -16.06 6.20 -14.31
N GLU A 340 -15.08 5.35 -13.99
CA GLU A 340 -15.03 3.94 -14.40
C GLU A 340 -16.09 3.10 -13.64
N ILE A 341 -16.24 3.31 -12.33
CA ILE A 341 -17.18 2.54 -11.48
C ILE A 341 -18.62 3.09 -11.49
N THR A 342 -18.84 4.31 -12.00
CA THR A 342 -20.19 4.86 -12.23
C THR A 342 -20.59 4.85 -13.71
N GLY A 343 -19.74 4.30 -14.59
CA GLY A 343 -20.02 4.16 -16.01
C GLY A 343 -21.14 3.16 -16.33
N LYS A 344 -21.49 3.03 -17.61
CA LYS A 344 -22.58 2.15 -18.09
C LYS A 344 -22.37 0.67 -17.75
N GLN A 345 -21.10 0.23 -17.74
CA GLN A 345 -20.69 -1.14 -17.40
C GLN A 345 -19.57 -1.08 -16.36
N PRO A 346 -19.90 -0.90 -15.08
CA PRO A 346 -18.90 -0.72 -14.05
C PRO A 346 -18.17 -2.04 -13.79
N PRO A 347 -16.82 -2.05 -13.75
CA PRO A 347 -16.07 -3.26 -13.46
C PRO A 347 -16.32 -3.71 -12.02
N ASN A 348 -16.17 -5.01 -11.76
CA ASN A 348 -16.12 -5.47 -10.37
C ASN A 348 -14.74 -5.18 -9.75
N LEU A 349 -14.62 -5.32 -8.43
CA LEU A 349 -13.40 -4.98 -7.69
C LEU A 349 -12.16 -5.76 -8.19
N VAL A 350 -12.31 -7.03 -8.57
CA VAL A 350 -11.20 -7.86 -9.08
C VAL A 350 -10.70 -7.31 -10.41
N GLU A 351 -11.62 -7.04 -11.33
CA GLU A 351 -11.31 -6.48 -12.65
C GLU A 351 -10.60 -5.13 -12.50
N LEU A 352 -11.14 -4.25 -11.65
CA LEU A 352 -10.58 -2.93 -11.39
C LEU A 352 -9.16 -3.01 -10.82
N VAL A 353 -8.95 -3.81 -9.77
CA VAL A 353 -7.64 -3.93 -9.13
C VAL A 353 -6.64 -4.60 -10.06
N THR A 354 -7.05 -5.65 -10.78
CA THR A 354 -6.20 -6.34 -11.77
C THR A 354 -5.74 -5.38 -12.87
N LYS A 355 -6.67 -4.57 -13.39
CA LYS A 355 -6.37 -3.54 -14.40
C LYS A 355 -5.39 -2.50 -13.87
N LYS A 356 -5.66 -1.91 -12.70
CA LYS A 356 -4.78 -0.89 -12.09
C LYS A 356 -3.38 -1.40 -11.80
N VAL A 357 -3.23 -2.67 -11.39
CA VAL A 357 -1.90 -3.28 -11.18
C VAL A 357 -1.16 -3.51 -12.49
N LYS A 358 -1.85 -3.92 -13.55
CA LYS A 358 -1.25 -4.09 -14.88
C LYS A 358 -0.82 -2.77 -15.50
N ASP A 359 -1.73 -1.79 -15.53
CA ASP A 359 -1.53 -0.52 -16.23
C ASP A 359 -0.58 0.41 -15.47
N GLY A 360 -0.70 0.47 -14.14
CA GLY A 360 0.04 1.43 -13.32
C GLY A 360 1.38 0.93 -12.78
N GLN A 361 1.59 -0.38 -12.71
CA GLN A 361 2.76 -0.98 -12.04
C GLN A 361 3.59 -1.88 -12.96
N SER A 362 3.13 -2.09 -14.21
CA SER A 362 3.73 -3.02 -15.18
C SER A 362 3.92 -4.44 -14.61
N LEU A 363 3.07 -4.83 -13.65
CA LEU A 363 3.09 -6.15 -13.03
C LEU A 363 2.03 -7.04 -13.68
N GLN A 364 2.35 -8.31 -13.88
CA GLN A 364 1.41 -9.30 -14.40
C GLN A 364 0.91 -10.19 -13.25
N PRO A 365 -0.25 -9.86 -12.64
CA PRO A 365 -0.83 -10.72 -11.61
C PRO A 365 -1.19 -12.09 -12.21
N PRO A 366 -0.94 -13.19 -11.48
CA PRO A 366 -1.42 -14.50 -11.90
C PRO A 366 -2.94 -14.51 -12.11
N PRO A 367 -3.45 -15.35 -13.03
CA PRO A 367 -4.89 -15.50 -13.23
C PRO A 367 -5.62 -15.71 -11.91
N GLN A 368 -6.74 -15.02 -11.73
CA GLN A 368 -7.63 -15.14 -10.57
C GLN A 368 -7.01 -14.80 -9.21
N TRP A 369 -5.76 -14.32 -9.14
CA TRP A 369 -5.07 -14.12 -7.87
C TRP A 369 -5.83 -13.20 -6.91
N PHE A 370 -6.23 -12.01 -7.37
CA PHE A 370 -7.05 -11.10 -6.55
C PHE A 370 -8.43 -11.68 -6.24
N ALA A 371 -9.04 -12.44 -7.15
CA ALA A 371 -10.35 -13.05 -6.92
C ALA A 371 -10.30 -14.03 -5.75
N GLU A 372 -9.31 -14.93 -5.74
CA GLU A 372 -9.14 -15.89 -4.66
C GLU A 372 -8.80 -15.21 -3.34
N LYS A 373 -7.89 -14.24 -3.34
CA LYS A 373 -7.49 -13.52 -2.13
C LYS A 373 -8.63 -12.70 -1.51
N PHE A 374 -9.50 -12.11 -2.34
CA PHE A 374 -10.72 -11.47 -1.84
C PHE A 374 -11.73 -12.48 -1.29
N GLN A 375 -11.97 -13.59 -1.99
CA GLN A 375 -12.88 -14.64 -1.50
C GLN A 375 -12.42 -15.27 -0.18
N GLN A 376 -11.12 -15.44 0.01
CA GLN A 376 -10.52 -16.01 1.22
C GLN A 376 -10.37 -15.00 2.38
N GLY A 377 -10.80 -13.74 2.21
CA GLY A 377 -10.65 -12.70 3.22
C GLY A 377 -9.20 -12.34 3.54
N GLN A 378 -8.28 -12.56 2.60
CA GLN A 378 -6.85 -12.31 2.78
C GLN A 378 -6.43 -10.89 2.40
N CYS A 379 -7.38 -10.03 1.98
CA CYS A 379 -7.11 -8.66 1.57
C CYS A 379 -7.71 -7.63 2.54
N LEU A 380 -7.03 -6.49 2.62
CA LEU A 380 -7.52 -5.25 3.20
C LEU A 380 -7.74 -4.24 2.06
N VAL A 381 -9.00 -4.03 1.68
CA VAL A 381 -9.39 -3.08 0.64
C VAL A 381 -9.65 -1.72 1.29
N MET A 382 -8.88 -0.72 0.89
CA MET A 382 -8.96 0.65 1.38
C MET A 382 -9.43 1.56 0.26
N LEU A 383 -10.53 2.27 0.48
CA LEU A 383 -11.18 3.16 -0.47
C LEU A 383 -11.09 4.59 0.08
N ASP A 384 -10.26 5.42 -0.53
CA ASP A 384 -10.00 6.77 -0.03
C ASP A 384 -10.86 7.84 -0.73
N GLY A 385 -11.50 8.70 0.07
CA GLY A 385 -12.01 10.00 -0.38
C GLY A 385 -13.38 10.00 -1.05
N LEU A 386 -14.42 9.42 -0.42
CA LEU A 386 -15.79 9.48 -0.97
C LEU A 386 -16.29 10.93 -1.15
N ASP A 387 -15.86 11.85 -0.27
CA ASP A 387 -16.20 13.27 -0.35
C ASP A 387 -15.50 14.03 -1.49
N GLU A 388 -14.52 13.43 -2.15
CA GLU A 388 -13.83 14.04 -3.30
C GLU A 388 -14.62 13.89 -4.62
N VAL A 389 -15.75 13.17 -4.60
CA VAL A 389 -16.72 13.15 -5.69
C VAL A 389 -17.65 14.35 -5.52
N ALA A 390 -17.47 15.38 -6.35
CA ALA A 390 -18.17 16.66 -6.21
C ALA A 390 -19.69 16.53 -6.42
N GLU A 391 -20.10 15.82 -7.47
CA GLU A 391 -21.51 15.63 -7.80
C GLU A 391 -22.16 14.60 -6.89
N GLU A 392 -23.30 14.95 -6.29
CA GLU A 392 -24.01 14.07 -5.35
C GLU A 392 -24.57 12.81 -6.02
N SER A 393 -25.09 12.92 -7.24
CA SER A 393 -25.64 11.79 -8.00
C SER A 393 -24.56 10.72 -8.24
N GLN A 394 -23.37 11.18 -8.65
CA GLN A 394 -22.19 10.34 -8.89
C GLN A 394 -21.69 9.74 -7.57
N ARG A 395 -21.65 10.52 -6.49
CA ARG A 395 -21.26 10.03 -5.15
C ARG A 395 -22.17 8.90 -4.67
N ARG A 396 -23.49 9.02 -4.86
CA ARG A 396 -24.45 7.94 -4.57
C ARG A 396 -24.24 6.72 -5.48
N GLY A 397 -23.82 6.93 -6.74
CA GLY A 397 -23.38 5.86 -7.63
C GLY A 397 -22.19 5.07 -7.07
N VAL A 398 -21.16 5.79 -6.61
CA VAL A 398 -19.98 5.20 -5.96
C VAL A 398 -20.39 4.39 -4.73
N SER A 399 -21.22 4.95 -3.83
CA SER A 399 -21.65 4.22 -2.63
C SER A 399 -22.39 2.92 -2.96
N ARG A 400 -23.29 2.93 -3.96
CA ARG A 400 -23.98 1.71 -4.44
C ARG A 400 -23.01 0.68 -5.00
N TRP A 401 -22.02 1.12 -5.78
CA TRP A 401 -20.99 0.22 -6.28
C TRP A 401 -20.20 -0.41 -5.13
N VAL A 402 -19.75 0.38 -4.15
CA VAL A 402 -18.99 -0.14 -3.00
C VAL A 402 -19.83 -1.13 -2.18
N ASP A 403 -21.10 -0.83 -1.90
CA ASP A 403 -22.00 -1.74 -1.21
C ASP A 403 -22.12 -3.09 -1.93
N SER A 404 -22.24 -3.07 -3.28
CA SER A 404 -22.29 -4.31 -4.07
C SER A 404 -20.99 -5.12 -3.98
N GLN A 405 -19.83 -4.47 -3.88
CA GLN A 405 -18.54 -5.17 -3.71
C GLN A 405 -18.41 -5.76 -2.30
N MET A 406 -18.85 -5.05 -1.26
CA MET A 406 -18.86 -5.57 0.12
C MET A 406 -19.79 -6.78 0.27
N GLN A 407 -20.91 -6.80 -0.47
CA GLN A 407 -21.80 -7.96 -0.54
C GLN A 407 -21.17 -9.14 -1.29
N LYS A 408 -20.52 -8.86 -2.42
CA LYS A 408 -19.85 -9.89 -3.24
C LYS A 408 -18.66 -10.55 -2.53
N TYR A 409 -17.95 -9.81 -1.68
CA TYR A 409 -16.77 -10.28 -0.95
C TYR A 409 -16.94 -10.14 0.58
N PRO A 410 -17.83 -10.92 1.21
CA PRO A 410 -18.19 -10.76 2.63
C PRO A 410 -17.03 -11.05 3.59
N GLU A 411 -16.06 -11.86 3.17
CA GLU A 411 -14.88 -12.18 3.97
C GLU A 411 -13.76 -11.14 3.87
N THR A 412 -13.78 -10.27 2.84
CA THR A 412 -12.79 -9.22 2.66
C THR A 412 -12.99 -8.09 3.66
N THR A 413 -11.88 -7.57 4.20
CA THR A 413 -11.91 -6.38 5.06
C THR A 413 -11.90 -5.11 4.21
N PHE A 414 -12.82 -4.20 4.48
CA PHE A 414 -12.95 -2.90 3.83
C PHE A 414 -12.76 -1.75 4.84
N ILE A 415 -11.99 -0.74 4.44
CA ILE A 415 -11.94 0.57 5.08
C ILE A 415 -12.28 1.62 4.04
N LEU A 416 -13.30 2.43 4.30
CA LEU A 416 -13.66 3.60 3.48
C LEU A 416 -13.33 4.88 4.24
N THR A 417 -12.87 5.94 3.56
CA THR A 417 -12.73 7.27 4.18
C THR A 417 -13.69 8.29 3.56
N SER A 418 -14.15 9.24 4.37
CA SER A 418 -14.95 10.38 3.90
C SER A 418 -14.94 11.56 4.87
N ARG A 419 -15.39 12.73 4.43
CA ARG A 419 -15.80 13.86 5.29
C ARG A 419 -17.24 13.67 5.78
N PRO A 420 -17.61 14.23 6.95
CA PRO A 420 -18.96 14.09 7.51
C PRO A 420 -20.09 14.42 6.53
N PHE A 421 -20.02 15.58 5.86
CA PHE A 421 -21.05 16.00 4.91
C PHE A 421 -21.11 15.10 3.66
N GLY A 422 -19.94 14.78 3.08
CA GLY A 422 -19.86 13.89 1.92
C GLY A 422 -20.44 12.51 2.19
N TYR A 423 -20.23 11.97 3.39
CA TYR A 423 -20.79 10.68 3.80
C TYR A 423 -22.30 10.73 4.07
N ARG A 424 -22.79 11.79 4.73
CA ARG A 424 -24.23 11.90 5.09
C ARG A 424 -25.15 11.82 3.87
N ASN A 425 -24.74 12.41 2.75
CA ASN A 425 -25.55 12.44 1.52
C ASN A 425 -25.40 11.17 0.65
N ALA A 426 -24.49 10.26 1.03
CA ALA A 426 -24.17 9.05 0.28
C ALA A 426 -23.77 7.88 1.21
N GLN A 427 -24.54 7.67 2.28
CA GLN A 427 -24.24 6.63 3.28
C GLN A 427 -24.28 5.22 2.66
N LEU A 428 -23.33 4.38 3.06
CA LEU A 428 -23.27 2.99 2.64
C LEU A 428 -24.10 2.11 3.57
N GLN A 429 -24.82 1.15 2.99
CA GLN A 429 -25.71 0.24 3.71
C GLN A 429 -24.96 -0.94 4.34
N GLN A 430 -23.80 -1.30 3.80
CA GLN A 430 -23.05 -2.49 4.24
C GLN A 430 -22.04 -2.21 5.34
N VAL A 431 -21.88 -0.95 5.76
CA VAL A 431 -20.93 -0.56 6.81
C VAL A 431 -21.30 -1.20 8.15
N GLY A 432 -20.32 -1.85 8.79
CA GLY A 432 -20.48 -2.44 10.11
C GLY A 432 -20.17 -1.48 11.25
N ILE A 433 -19.22 -0.57 11.07
CA ILE A 433 -18.89 0.46 12.07
C ILE A 433 -18.41 1.78 11.44
N ALA A 434 -18.81 2.89 12.04
CA ALA A 434 -18.31 4.23 11.72
C ALA A 434 -17.39 4.76 12.81
N LEU A 435 -16.18 5.14 12.42
CA LEU A 435 -15.12 5.67 13.27
C LEU A 435 -14.84 7.12 12.94
N GLU A 436 -15.02 8.02 13.89
CA GLU A 436 -14.66 9.42 13.75
C GLU A 436 -13.20 9.63 14.18
N VAL A 437 -12.38 10.19 13.30
CA VAL A 437 -11.01 10.62 13.60
C VAL A 437 -11.05 11.72 14.64
N GLN A 438 -10.39 11.47 15.77
CA GLN A 438 -10.29 12.41 16.86
C GLN A 438 -9.14 13.39 16.65
N PRO A 439 -9.26 14.62 17.17
CA PRO A 439 -8.20 15.61 17.07
C PRO A 439 -6.90 15.17 17.71
N PHE A 440 -5.77 15.69 17.27
CA PHE A 440 -4.50 15.47 17.97
C PHE A 440 -4.56 16.02 19.39
N ASN A 441 -4.27 15.15 20.37
CA ASN A 441 -4.05 15.59 21.74
C ASN A 441 -2.64 16.19 21.89
N LEU A 442 -2.34 16.73 23.07
CA LEU A 442 -1.03 17.32 23.35
C LEU A 442 0.14 16.37 23.04
N LYS A 443 0.06 15.12 23.49
CA LYS A 443 1.10 14.09 23.27
C LYS A 443 1.33 13.80 21.78
N GLN A 444 0.26 13.69 20.99
CA GLN A 444 0.34 13.48 19.54
C GLN A 444 0.99 14.68 18.83
N ARG A 445 0.65 15.91 19.25
CA ARG A 445 1.26 17.13 18.68
C ARG A 445 2.75 17.22 18.99
N GLU A 446 3.13 17.00 20.25
CA GLU A 446 4.54 17.02 20.68
C GLU A 446 5.33 15.94 19.95
N GLN A 447 4.80 14.70 19.88
CA GLN A 447 5.41 13.61 19.12
C GLN A 447 5.60 13.98 17.64
N PHE A 448 4.56 14.51 16.99
CA PHE A 448 4.63 14.93 15.59
C PHE A 448 5.73 15.99 15.39
N LEU A 449 5.73 17.04 16.22
CA LEU A 449 6.70 18.13 16.09
C LEU A 449 8.14 17.65 16.29
N HIS A 450 8.40 16.82 17.31
CA HIS A 450 9.73 16.26 17.52
C HIS A 450 10.20 15.41 16.33
N SER A 451 9.36 14.50 15.84
CA SER A 451 9.67 13.67 14.67
C SER A 451 9.89 14.51 13.42
N TRP A 452 9.02 15.49 13.17
CA TRP A 452 9.06 16.35 11.99
C TRP A 452 10.33 17.20 11.95
N TYR A 453 10.68 17.87 13.06
CA TYR A 453 11.92 18.66 13.15
C TYR A 453 13.17 17.78 13.02
N LEU A 454 13.16 16.59 13.64
CA LEU A 454 14.29 15.66 13.51
C LEU A 454 14.52 15.28 12.05
N GLN A 455 13.46 14.86 11.34
CA GLN A 455 13.59 14.46 9.94
C GLN A 455 14.02 15.63 9.06
N ASN A 456 13.50 16.84 9.29
CA ASN A 456 13.91 18.02 8.52
C ASN A 456 15.36 18.44 8.78
N GLU A 457 15.84 18.38 10.03
CA GLU A 457 17.25 18.67 10.34
C GLU A 457 18.18 17.61 9.74
N MET A 458 17.82 16.33 9.82
CA MET A 458 18.57 15.26 9.15
C MET A 458 18.65 15.51 7.65
N ILE A 459 17.53 15.84 7.02
CA ILE A 459 17.45 16.16 5.59
C ILE A 459 18.36 17.35 5.21
N ARG A 460 18.36 18.44 6.00
CA ARG A 460 19.23 19.61 5.79
C ARG A 460 20.72 19.26 5.89
N GLN A 461 21.05 18.24 6.67
CA GLN A 461 22.41 17.77 6.92
C GLN A 461 22.75 16.49 6.12
N ALA A 462 22.19 16.35 4.92
CA ALA A 462 22.44 15.22 4.02
C ALA A 462 22.16 13.83 4.67
N ARG A 463 21.08 13.75 5.44
CA ARG A 463 20.61 12.58 6.22
C ARG A 463 21.56 12.14 7.33
N ARG A 464 22.45 13.01 7.81
CA ARG A 464 23.29 12.76 8.99
C ARG A 464 22.45 12.77 10.26
N GLU A 465 22.68 11.79 11.13
CA GLU A 465 22.07 11.71 12.46
C GLU A 465 23.18 11.77 13.54
N ASP A 466 23.48 12.96 14.03
CA ASP A 466 24.45 13.18 15.11
C ASP A 466 23.83 13.94 16.30
N PRO A 467 24.51 14.01 17.46
CA PRO A 467 23.98 14.70 18.64
C PRO A 467 23.66 16.18 18.41
N GLY A 468 24.38 16.86 17.50
CA GLY A 468 24.11 18.25 17.12
C GLY A 468 22.80 18.40 16.37
N VAL A 469 22.55 17.54 15.37
CA VAL A 469 21.29 17.48 14.61
C VAL A 469 20.10 17.23 15.55
N LYS A 470 20.23 16.27 16.46
CA LYS A 470 19.18 15.96 17.45
C LYS A 470 18.91 17.15 18.38
N ARG A 471 19.97 17.80 18.87
CA ARG A 471 19.83 18.97 19.76
C ARG A 471 19.17 20.15 19.04
N ALA A 472 19.55 20.44 17.80
CA ALA A 472 18.92 21.49 16.98
C ALA A 472 17.42 21.22 16.75
N ALA A 473 17.08 19.99 16.37
CA ALA A 473 15.69 19.58 16.16
C ALA A 473 14.84 19.71 17.43
N VAL A 474 15.36 19.25 18.58
CA VAL A 474 14.68 19.36 19.88
C VAL A 474 14.48 20.83 20.28
N THR A 475 15.49 21.68 20.10
CA THR A 475 15.38 23.11 20.40
C THR A 475 14.24 23.77 19.62
N LYS A 476 14.18 23.55 18.29
CA LYS A 476 13.12 24.11 17.44
C LYS A 476 11.74 23.56 17.78
N ALA A 477 11.62 22.25 18.01
CA ALA A 477 10.37 21.63 18.39
C ALA A 477 9.84 22.21 19.72
N ASN A 478 10.71 22.33 20.73
CA ASN A 478 10.35 22.88 22.03
C ASN A 478 9.99 24.36 21.97
N ASP A 479 10.67 25.16 21.14
CA ASP A 479 10.30 26.56 20.92
C ASP A 479 8.87 26.66 20.36
N LEU A 480 8.56 25.90 19.32
CA LEU A 480 7.21 25.89 18.74
C LEU A 480 6.15 25.40 19.74
N ILE A 481 6.43 24.33 20.49
CA ILE A 481 5.53 23.82 21.53
C ILE A 481 5.26 24.91 22.58
N LYS A 482 6.29 25.62 23.03
CA LYS A 482 6.18 26.71 24.01
C LYS A 482 5.35 27.87 23.48
N ARG A 483 5.52 28.25 22.21
CA ARG A 483 4.74 29.31 21.59
C ARG A 483 3.29 28.90 21.39
N LEU A 484 3.02 27.71 20.88
CA LEU A 484 1.64 27.19 20.76
C LEU A 484 0.89 27.26 22.09
N LYS A 485 1.52 26.88 23.20
CA LYS A 485 0.92 26.99 24.55
C LYS A 485 0.49 28.41 24.93
N LYS A 486 1.10 29.45 24.35
CA LYS A 486 0.80 30.86 24.61
C LYS A 486 -0.22 31.48 23.64
N PHE A 487 -0.63 30.75 22.60
CA PHE A 487 -1.56 31.26 21.57
C PHE A 487 -2.76 30.31 21.39
N PRO A 488 -3.81 30.43 22.24
CA PRO A 488 -4.98 29.53 22.21
C PRO A 488 -5.64 29.34 20.84
N PRO A 489 -5.79 30.37 19.97
CA PRO A 489 -6.33 30.17 18.61
C PRO A 489 -5.50 29.19 17.77
N LEU A 490 -4.17 29.24 17.88
CA LEU A 490 -3.28 28.31 17.18
C LEU A 490 -3.30 26.91 17.80
N VAL A 491 -3.53 26.79 19.11
CA VAL A 491 -3.70 25.47 19.77
C VAL A 491 -4.86 24.70 19.14
N ALA A 492 -5.98 25.39 18.88
CA ALA A 492 -7.16 24.79 18.24
C ALA A 492 -6.86 24.31 16.81
N MET A 493 -6.06 25.06 16.06
CA MET A 493 -5.59 24.69 14.72
C MET A 493 -4.59 23.52 14.77
N ALA A 494 -3.65 23.54 15.71
CA ALA A 494 -2.61 22.52 15.89
C ALA A 494 -3.19 21.13 16.22
N CYS A 495 -4.46 21.04 16.60
CA CYS A 495 -5.18 19.78 16.74
C CYS A 495 -5.44 19.07 15.40
N ASN A 496 -5.37 19.79 14.28
CA ASN A 496 -5.48 19.27 12.92
C ASN A 496 -4.06 19.00 12.34
N PRO A 497 -3.73 17.76 11.92
CA PRO A 497 -2.39 17.40 11.45
C PRO A 497 -1.87 18.23 10.27
N LEU A 498 -2.73 18.58 9.32
CA LEU A 498 -2.35 19.42 8.18
C LEU A 498 -1.97 20.83 8.64
N LEU A 499 -2.80 21.45 9.46
CA LEU A 499 -2.53 22.79 10.00
C LEU A 499 -1.30 22.79 10.92
N LEU A 500 -1.11 21.74 11.73
CA LEU A 500 0.10 21.58 12.53
C LEU A 500 1.36 21.50 11.65
N THR A 501 1.28 20.79 10.52
CA THR A 501 2.38 20.74 9.55
C THR A 501 2.65 22.13 8.96
N MET A 502 1.61 22.89 8.59
CA MET A 502 1.77 24.26 8.08
C MET A 502 2.39 25.19 9.12
N ILE A 503 1.93 25.12 10.37
CA ILE A 503 2.48 25.90 11.49
C ILE A 503 3.97 25.57 11.68
N ALA A 504 4.33 24.28 11.67
CA ALA A 504 5.72 23.85 11.76
C ALA A 504 6.54 24.36 10.55
N LEU A 505 5.97 24.33 9.34
CA LEU A 505 6.59 24.82 8.12
C LEU A 505 6.95 26.31 8.21
N VAL A 506 5.98 27.13 8.61
CA VAL A 506 6.12 28.58 8.76
C VAL A 506 7.11 28.90 9.87
N HIS A 507 6.97 28.26 11.03
CA HIS A 507 7.88 28.46 12.17
C HIS A 507 9.34 28.15 11.79
N ASP A 508 9.58 27.04 11.10
CA ASP A 508 10.91 26.63 10.66
C ASP A 508 11.54 27.57 9.60
N ASN A 509 10.74 28.45 8.97
CA ASN A 509 11.19 29.38 7.92
C ASN A 509 11.27 30.83 8.42
N ARG A 510 10.30 31.27 9.21
CA ARG A 510 10.16 32.66 9.65
C ARG A 510 10.53 32.89 11.12
N GLY A 511 10.59 31.84 11.93
CA GLY A 511 10.82 31.97 13.38
C GLY A 511 9.71 32.70 14.12
N ALA A 512 8.55 32.93 13.49
CA ALA A 512 7.35 33.56 14.04
C ALA A 512 6.12 32.67 13.82
N LEU A 513 5.02 32.97 14.53
CA LEU A 513 3.74 32.29 14.37
C LEU A 513 2.66 33.28 13.89
N PRO A 514 1.77 32.87 12.98
CA PRO A 514 0.66 33.70 12.53
C PRO A 514 -0.34 33.92 13.66
N GLY A 515 -0.99 35.08 13.72
CA GLY A 515 -2.00 35.41 14.71
C GLY A 515 -3.38 34.81 14.41
N SER A 516 -3.64 34.45 13.15
CA SER A 516 -4.92 33.91 12.69
C SER A 516 -4.78 32.79 11.66
N ARG A 517 -5.89 32.06 11.43
CA ARG A 517 -5.95 31.01 10.39
C ARG A 517 -5.69 31.57 8.99
N VAL A 518 -6.23 32.75 8.68
CA VAL A 518 -6.08 33.36 7.36
C VAL A 518 -4.68 33.95 7.17
N GLU A 519 -4.02 34.36 8.25
CA GLU A 519 -2.58 34.65 8.21
C GLU A 519 -1.75 33.40 7.96
N LEU A 520 -2.03 32.27 8.63
CA LEU A 520 -1.32 31.02 8.39
C LEU A 520 -1.37 30.62 6.91
N TYR A 521 -2.54 30.72 6.27
CA TYR A 521 -2.69 30.41 4.84
C TYR A 521 -1.95 31.41 3.93
N GLY A 522 -1.87 32.68 4.30
CA GLY A 522 -1.04 33.65 3.57
C GLY A 522 0.44 33.35 3.70
N GLU A 523 0.92 33.17 4.93
CA GLU A 523 2.33 32.92 5.21
C GLU A 523 2.82 31.61 4.59
N ILE A 524 2.00 30.56 4.58
CA ILE A 524 2.37 29.29 3.94
C ILE A 524 2.44 29.44 2.41
N CYS A 525 1.51 30.18 1.77
CA CYS A 525 1.56 30.44 0.33
C CYS A 525 2.84 31.20 -0.01
N GLU A 526 3.16 32.25 0.76
CA GLU A 526 4.43 32.97 0.59
C GLU A 526 5.64 32.07 0.83
N VAL A 527 5.65 31.27 1.91
CA VAL A 527 6.76 30.35 2.21
C VAL A 527 6.96 29.34 1.07
N LEU A 528 5.90 28.78 0.49
CA LEU A 528 6.00 27.84 -0.62
C LEU A 528 6.49 28.50 -1.91
N LEU A 529 6.05 29.73 -2.19
CA LEU A 529 6.53 30.53 -3.33
C LEU A 529 7.99 30.98 -3.14
N ILE A 530 8.44 31.26 -1.91
CA ILE A 530 9.83 31.66 -1.58
C ILE A 530 10.80 30.47 -1.60
N ARG A 531 10.37 29.31 -1.08
CA ARG A 531 11.22 28.22 -0.57
C ARG A 531 12.26 27.63 -1.52
N ARG A 532 12.23 27.94 -2.81
CA ARG A 532 13.18 27.38 -3.77
C ARG A 532 14.08 28.39 -4.48
N GLN A 533 13.95 29.69 -4.22
CA GLN A 533 15.00 30.66 -4.60
C GLN A 533 16.37 30.33 -3.97
N GLN A 534 16.38 29.53 -2.89
CA GLN A 534 17.56 29.20 -2.11
C GLN A 534 18.03 27.74 -2.27
N ALA A 535 17.29 26.89 -3.00
CA ALA A 535 17.71 25.50 -3.23
C ALA A 535 18.76 25.46 -4.34
N LYS A 536 20.04 25.45 -3.94
CA LYS A 536 21.22 25.41 -4.81
C LYS A 536 21.05 24.43 -5.99
N GLY A 537 21.18 24.94 -7.21
CA GLY A 537 21.40 24.14 -8.42
C GLY A 537 20.35 24.26 -9.53
N VAL A 538 19.25 25.00 -9.34
CA VAL A 538 18.31 25.34 -10.42
C VAL A 538 18.27 26.87 -10.52
N PRO A 539 18.65 27.48 -11.66
CA PRO A 539 18.46 28.91 -11.83
C PRO A 539 16.96 29.23 -11.74
N ASP A 540 16.61 30.19 -10.90
CA ASP A 540 15.24 30.65 -10.74
C ASP A 540 14.87 31.47 -11.98
N ASN A 541 14.37 30.79 -13.02
CA ASN A 541 14.15 31.38 -14.34
C ASN A 541 12.87 32.23 -14.43
N ILE A 542 12.09 32.38 -13.34
CA ILE A 542 10.87 33.19 -13.33
C ILE A 542 11.15 34.52 -12.62
N PRO A 543 11.33 35.64 -13.36
CA PRO A 543 11.56 36.97 -12.78
C PRO A 543 10.30 37.60 -12.18
N LEU A 544 9.55 36.86 -11.35
CA LEU A 544 8.35 37.33 -10.66
C LEU A 544 8.54 37.29 -9.15
N ASN A 545 8.17 38.39 -8.49
CA ASN A 545 8.11 38.43 -7.04
C ASN A 545 6.91 37.60 -6.52
N VAL A 546 6.95 37.27 -5.23
CA VAL A 546 5.93 36.42 -4.57
C VAL A 546 4.51 36.96 -4.76
N GLY A 547 4.31 38.28 -4.66
CA GLY A 547 2.99 38.90 -4.84
C GLY A 547 2.46 38.75 -6.27
N GLN A 548 3.33 38.92 -7.27
CA GLN A 548 2.97 38.71 -8.68
C GLN A 548 2.59 37.24 -8.94
N GLN A 549 3.39 36.28 -8.48
CA GLN A 549 3.08 34.86 -8.61
C GLN A 549 1.74 34.51 -7.93
N GLN A 550 1.53 35.03 -6.72
CA GLN A 550 0.27 34.84 -5.99
C GLN A 550 -0.93 35.40 -6.76
N SER A 551 -0.82 36.59 -7.35
CA SER A 551 -1.91 37.20 -8.12
C SER A 551 -2.36 36.35 -9.32
N VAL A 552 -1.42 35.65 -9.98
CA VAL A 552 -1.72 34.72 -11.07
C VAL A 552 -2.44 33.48 -10.55
N LEU A 553 -1.98 32.93 -9.43
CA LEU A 553 -2.60 31.76 -8.79
C LEU A 553 -3.99 32.05 -8.20
N GLN A 554 -4.23 33.28 -7.75
CA GLN A 554 -5.54 33.75 -7.30
C GLN A 554 -6.59 33.71 -8.41
N VAL A 555 -6.22 34.12 -9.64
CA VAL A 555 -7.09 34.00 -10.83
C VAL A 555 -7.41 32.54 -11.13
N LEU A 556 -6.39 31.68 -11.11
CA LEU A 556 -6.58 30.23 -11.29
C LEU A 556 -7.55 29.67 -10.25
N ALA A 557 -7.29 29.95 -8.97
CA ALA A 557 -8.08 29.45 -7.86
C ALA A 557 -9.56 29.85 -7.94
N LEU A 558 -9.83 31.13 -8.20
CA LEU A 558 -11.22 31.61 -8.33
C LEU A 558 -11.93 30.92 -9.50
N ASN A 559 -11.26 30.77 -10.65
CA ASN A 559 -11.86 30.14 -11.83
C ASN A 559 -12.24 28.67 -11.55
N LEU A 560 -11.35 27.91 -10.92
CA LEU A 560 -11.62 26.53 -10.51
C LEU A 560 -12.77 26.45 -9.48
N MET A 561 -12.83 27.39 -8.53
CA MET A 561 -13.95 27.49 -7.59
C MET A 561 -15.29 27.71 -8.29
N LEU A 562 -15.33 28.61 -9.29
CA LEU A 562 -16.53 28.88 -10.10
C LEU A 562 -16.95 27.66 -10.92
N GLN A 563 -16.00 26.91 -11.45
CA GLN A 563 -16.24 25.67 -12.19
C GLN A 563 -16.58 24.46 -11.30
N ARG A 564 -16.54 24.61 -9.97
CA ARG A 564 -16.73 23.52 -8.99
C ARG A 564 -15.78 22.34 -9.19
N THR A 565 -14.56 22.62 -9.65
CA THR A 565 -13.53 21.62 -9.88
C THR A 565 -12.31 21.91 -9.01
N ARG A 566 -11.52 20.86 -8.77
CA ARG A 566 -10.18 20.95 -8.17
C ARG A 566 -9.08 20.78 -9.22
N GLU A 567 -9.45 20.22 -10.36
CA GLU A 567 -8.55 19.71 -11.37
C GLU A 567 -8.66 20.55 -12.64
N PHE A 568 -7.54 20.69 -13.33
CA PHE A 568 -7.45 21.32 -14.63
C PHE A 568 -6.38 20.65 -15.49
N THR A 569 -6.58 20.64 -16.80
CA THR A 569 -5.52 20.29 -17.74
C THR A 569 -4.58 21.48 -17.93
N LEU A 570 -3.36 21.23 -18.39
CA LEU A 570 -2.40 22.30 -18.67
C LEU A 570 -2.97 23.35 -19.64
N ALA A 571 -3.70 22.90 -20.67
CA ALA A 571 -4.35 23.79 -21.63
C ALA A 571 -5.42 24.69 -20.97
N GLN A 572 -6.25 24.14 -20.08
CA GLN A 572 -7.22 24.93 -19.31
C GLN A 572 -6.51 25.92 -18.39
N GLY A 573 -5.47 25.48 -17.68
CA GLY A 573 -4.67 26.34 -16.81
C GLY A 573 -4.07 27.51 -17.56
N ILE A 574 -3.45 27.26 -18.72
CA ILE A 574 -2.90 28.29 -19.61
C ILE A 574 -3.97 29.32 -19.97
N GLN A 575 -5.13 28.88 -20.46
CA GLN A 575 -6.22 29.79 -20.84
C GLN A 575 -6.68 30.67 -19.68
N ILE A 576 -6.75 30.12 -18.47
CA ILE A 576 -7.19 30.84 -17.28
C ILE A 576 -6.17 31.90 -16.86
N ILE A 577 -4.87 31.57 -16.86
CA ILE A 577 -3.85 32.45 -16.29
C ILE A 577 -3.21 33.41 -17.30
N GLN A 578 -3.29 33.13 -18.60
CA GLN A 578 -2.51 33.81 -19.64
C GLN A 578 -2.63 35.34 -19.56
N ARG A 579 -3.85 35.87 -19.40
CA ARG A 579 -4.08 37.31 -19.32
C ARG A 579 -3.44 37.93 -18.07
N GLN A 580 -3.61 37.29 -16.91
CA GLN A 580 -3.06 37.81 -15.65
C GLN A 580 -1.54 37.72 -15.63
N LEU A 581 -0.98 36.61 -16.13
CA LEU A 581 0.46 36.45 -16.26
C LEU A 581 1.06 37.51 -17.19
N ALA A 582 0.43 37.76 -18.34
CA ALA A 582 0.87 38.81 -19.26
C ALA A 582 0.82 40.21 -18.63
N ALA A 583 -0.16 40.47 -17.75
CA ALA A 583 -0.26 41.75 -17.05
C ALA A 583 0.87 42.00 -16.04
N VAL A 584 1.40 40.94 -15.39
CA VAL A 584 2.45 41.07 -14.36
C VAL A 584 3.86 40.78 -14.87
N ALA A 585 3.99 40.03 -15.96
CA ALA A 585 5.26 39.53 -16.51
C ALA A 585 5.53 39.99 -17.96
N GLY A 586 4.57 40.65 -18.62
CA GLY A 586 4.59 40.79 -20.08
C GLY A 586 4.59 39.43 -20.78
N ASN A 587 5.20 39.35 -21.97
CA ASN A 587 5.34 38.09 -22.71
C ASN A 587 6.67 37.37 -22.42
N GLN A 588 7.34 37.70 -21.31
CA GLN A 588 8.65 37.14 -20.97
C GLN A 588 8.56 35.67 -20.52
N ILE A 589 7.40 35.25 -20.02
CA ILE A 589 7.20 33.92 -19.41
C ILE A 589 5.99 33.27 -20.07
N GLN A 590 6.17 32.05 -20.57
CA GLN A 590 5.04 31.29 -21.11
C GLN A 590 4.17 30.78 -19.96
N PRO A 591 2.82 30.83 -20.08
CA PRO A 591 1.92 30.32 -19.03
C PRO A 591 2.18 28.87 -18.62
N GLU A 592 2.55 28.02 -19.58
CA GLU A 592 2.94 26.64 -19.31
C GLU A 592 4.17 26.55 -18.41
N GLU A 593 5.19 27.36 -18.69
CA GLU A 593 6.42 27.41 -17.91
C GLU A 593 6.14 27.86 -16.48
N PHE A 594 5.27 28.86 -16.30
CA PHE A 594 4.82 29.30 -14.99
C PHE A 594 4.12 28.17 -14.21
N LEU A 595 3.15 27.48 -14.82
CA LEU A 595 2.43 26.39 -14.13
C LEU A 595 3.36 25.24 -13.76
N LYS A 596 4.24 24.82 -14.68
CA LYS A 596 5.26 23.80 -14.41
C LYS A 596 6.25 24.24 -13.36
N HIS A 597 6.58 25.53 -13.30
CA HIS A 597 7.42 26.07 -12.23
C HIS A 597 6.69 25.96 -10.89
N ILE A 598 5.47 26.48 -10.76
CA ILE A 598 4.71 26.39 -9.50
C ILE A 598 4.57 24.92 -9.06
N GLU A 599 4.32 24.01 -9.99
CA GLU A 599 4.22 22.58 -9.72
C GLU A 599 5.54 21.96 -9.23
N ASN A 600 6.61 22.12 -10.01
CA ASN A 600 7.88 21.47 -9.73
C ASN A 600 8.63 22.12 -8.56
N VAL A 601 8.49 23.44 -8.41
CA VAL A 601 9.33 24.30 -7.55
C VAL A 601 8.64 24.61 -6.23
N SER A 602 7.47 25.26 -6.28
CA SER A 602 6.76 25.69 -5.06
C SER A 602 5.99 24.55 -4.38
N GLY A 603 5.57 23.55 -5.16
CA GLY A 603 4.71 22.47 -4.70
C GLY A 603 3.25 22.88 -4.44
N LEU A 604 2.88 24.16 -4.61
CA LEU A 604 1.49 24.65 -4.46
C LEU A 604 0.53 24.05 -5.49
N LEU A 605 1.06 23.64 -6.65
CA LEU A 605 0.36 22.83 -7.62
C LEU A 605 1.00 21.44 -7.66
N VAL A 606 0.21 20.44 -8.00
CA VAL A 606 0.70 19.07 -8.21
C VAL A 606 0.09 18.47 -9.47
N GLU A 607 0.91 17.82 -10.29
CA GLU A 607 0.40 16.85 -11.26
C GLU A 607 -0.06 15.61 -10.49
N LYS A 608 -1.36 15.35 -10.57
CA LYS A 608 -2.06 14.29 -9.85
C LYS A 608 -2.10 13.01 -10.68
N GLU A 609 -2.34 13.16 -11.97
CA GLU A 609 -2.31 12.16 -13.02
C GLU A 609 -1.68 12.80 -14.27
N LEU A 610 -1.22 12.00 -15.22
CA LEU A 610 -0.53 12.50 -16.41
C LEU A 610 -1.40 13.56 -17.13
N GLY A 611 -0.94 14.81 -17.13
CA GLY A 611 -1.61 15.97 -17.75
C GLY A 611 -2.75 16.60 -16.94
N LEU A 612 -3.03 16.14 -15.72
CA LEU A 612 -4.05 16.70 -14.82
C LEU A 612 -3.42 17.28 -13.55
N TYR A 613 -3.68 18.56 -13.31
CA TYR A 613 -3.09 19.36 -12.25
C TYR A 613 -4.16 19.80 -11.25
N GLU A 614 -3.79 19.94 -9.99
CA GLU A 614 -4.64 20.53 -8.94
C GLU A 614 -3.83 21.38 -7.97
N PHE A 615 -4.50 22.24 -7.21
CA PHE A 615 -3.89 22.81 -6.01
C PHE A 615 -3.54 21.70 -5.03
N ALA A 616 -2.40 21.88 -4.40
CA ALA A 616 -1.83 21.01 -3.40
C ALA A 616 -2.85 20.44 -2.39
N HIS A 617 -3.73 21.32 -1.94
CA HIS A 617 -4.88 21.02 -1.11
C HIS A 617 -5.98 22.03 -1.43
N LEU A 618 -7.25 21.62 -1.34
CA LEU A 618 -8.40 22.48 -1.63
C LEU A 618 -8.36 23.79 -0.83
N SER A 619 -7.88 23.78 0.41
CA SER A 619 -7.79 25.00 1.23
C SER A 619 -6.87 26.09 0.66
N PHE A 620 -5.89 25.75 -0.18
CA PHE A 620 -5.12 26.76 -0.90
C PHE A 620 -5.95 27.41 -2.01
N GLN A 621 -6.72 26.60 -2.75
CA GLN A 621 -7.68 27.10 -3.73
C GLN A 621 -8.74 27.98 -3.05
N GLU A 622 -9.29 27.56 -1.91
CA GLU A 622 -10.28 28.31 -1.14
C GLU A 622 -9.70 29.64 -0.62
N TYR A 623 -8.46 29.63 -0.09
CA TYR A 623 -7.77 30.82 0.39
C TYR A 623 -7.43 31.80 -0.73
N LEU A 624 -6.84 31.32 -1.82
CA LEU A 624 -6.44 32.17 -2.95
C LEU A 624 -7.68 32.78 -3.64
N ALA A 625 -8.77 32.02 -3.75
CA ALA A 625 -10.04 32.58 -4.23
C ALA A 625 -10.60 33.66 -3.29
N ALA A 626 -10.55 33.45 -1.97
CA ALA A 626 -10.96 34.44 -0.98
C ALA A 626 -10.10 35.72 -1.05
N ALA A 627 -8.78 35.56 -1.20
CA ALA A 627 -7.85 36.67 -1.35
C ALA A 627 -8.12 37.47 -2.63
N TYR A 628 -8.38 36.80 -3.76
CA TYR A 628 -8.76 37.46 -5.01
C TYR A 628 -10.01 38.33 -4.86
N VAL A 629 -11.07 37.78 -4.26
CA VAL A 629 -12.34 38.50 -4.04
C VAL A 629 -12.13 39.71 -3.15
N LYS A 630 -11.27 39.60 -2.14
CA LYS A 630 -10.91 40.72 -1.27
C LYS A 630 -10.16 41.81 -2.02
N GLU A 631 -9.13 41.46 -2.79
CA GLU A 631 -8.29 42.42 -3.50
C GLU A 631 -9.04 43.16 -4.62
N THR A 632 -9.99 42.49 -5.27
CA THR A 632 -10.81 43.07 -6.34
C THR A 632 -12.08 43.78 -5.85
N TYR A 633 -12.38 43.71 -4.55
CA TYR A 633 -13.62 44.23 -3.95
C TYR A 633 -14.91 43.68 -4.59
N GLN A 634 -14.87 42.47 -5.16
CA GLN A 634 -16.01 41.85 -5.85
C GLN A 634 -16.68 40.77 -5.00
N GLU A 635 -17.41 41.16 -3.95
CA GLU A 635 -18.06 40.22 -3.01
C GLU A 635 -19.27 39.46 -3.60
N LYS A 636 -19.82 39.93 -4.73
CA LYS A 636 -21.03 39.40 -5.37
C LYS A 636 -21.03 37.87 -5.59
N PRO A 637 -19.95 37.22 -6.05
CA PRO A 637 -19.92 35.76 -6.22
C PRO A 637 -20.09 35.02 -4.89
N LEU A 638 -19.55 35.54 -3.78
CA LEU A 638 -19.68 34.94 -2.46
C LEU A 638 -21.12 35.06 -1.94
N ILE A 639 -21.73 36.24 -2.11
CA ILE A 639 -23.12 36.50 -1.75
C ILE A 639 -24.08 35.55 -2.48
N GLN A 640 -23.90 35.38 -3.80
CA GLN A 640 -24.74 34.48 -4.61
C GLN A 640 -24.58 33.00 -4.25
N LYS A 641 -23.47 32.65 -3.57
CA LYS A 641 -23.12 31.27 -3.21
C LYS A 641 -23.18 31.01 -1.71
N ILE A 642 -23.86 31.87 -0.95
CA ILE A 642 -23.94 31.78 0.52
C ILE A 642 -24.63 30.50 1.02
N ASN A 643 -25.52 29.92 0.21
CA ASN A 643 -26.19 28.64 0.47
C ASN A 643 -25.45 27.43 -0.15
N ASP A 644 -24.29 27.65 -0.78
CA ASP A 644 -23.54 26.60 -1.45
C ASP A 644 -22.38 26.14 -0.58
N SER A 645 -22.51 24.92 -0.03
CA SER A 645 -21.50 24.30 0.82
C SER A 645 -20.08 24.27 0.22
N TRP A 646 -19.95 24.30 -1.11
CA TRP A 646 -18.66 24.40 -1.79
C TRP A 646 -17.91 25.71 -1.50
N TRP A 647 -18.63 26.79 -1.23
CA TRP A 647 -18.06 28.13 -1.01
C TRP A 647 -17.90 28.50 0.46
N HIS A 648 -18.45 27.70 1.38
CA HIS A 648 -18.50 28.03 2.80
C HIS A 648 -17.12 28.37 3.40
N GLU A 649 -16.09 27.61 3.05
CA GLU A 649 -14.76 27.87 3.58
C GLU A 649 -14.12 29.11 2.96
N THR A 650 -14.27 29.32 1.65
CA THR A 650 -13.86 30.58 0.99
C THR A 650 -14.54 31.79 1.62
N ILE A 651 -15.83 31.70 1.97
CA ILE A 651 -16.56 32.77 2.64
C ILE A 651 -15.98 33.04 4.04
N ARG A 652 -15.68 32.00 4.83
CA ARG A 652 -15.03 32.17 6.15
C ARG A 652 -13.64 32.80 6.05
N LEU A 653 -12.83 32.35 5.09
CA LEU A 653 -11.48 32.89 4.86
C LEU A 653 -11.52 34.34 4.39
N TYR A 654 -12.49 34.70 3.55
CA TYR A 654 -12.75 36.08 3.14
C TYR A 654 -13.20 36.93 4.35
N ALA A 655 -14.19 36.44 5.09
CA ALA A 655 -14.78 37.12 6.24
C ALA A 655 -13.73 37.54 7.28
N ALA A 656 -12.77 36.68 7.60
CA ALA A 656 -11.79 36.97 8.64
C ALA A 656 -10.87 38.17 8.32
N LYS A 657 -10.86 38.65 7.08
CA LYS A 657 -10.04 39.79 6.64
C LYS A 657 -10.87 40.92 6.01
N SER A 658 -12.19 40.86 6.05
CA SER A 658 -13.10 41.76 5.33
C SER A 658 -14.29 42.21 6.20
N ASP A 659 -15.01 43.23 5.74
CA ASP A 659 -16.32 43.59 6.31
C ASP A 659 -17.36 42.58 5.83
N THR A 660 -18.09 41.94 6.75
CA THR A 660 -19.06 40.87 6.42
C THR A 660 -20.51 41.34 6.41
N THR A 661 -20.75 42.65 6.47
CA THR A 661 -22.08 43.25 6.52
C THR A 661 -22.98 42.75 5.38
N ASN A 662 -22.50 42.74 4.14
CA ASN A 662 -23.31 42.34 2.99
C ASN A 662 -23.56 40.84 2.94
N LEU A 663 -22.58 40.02 3.32
CA LEU A 663 -22.76 38.57 3.46
C LEU A 663 -23.84 38.25 4.50
N ILE A 664 -23.81 38.91 5.66
CA ILE A 664 -24.81 38.71 6.70
C ILE A 664 -26.19 39.20 6.24
N LYS A 665 -26.28 40.39 5.60
CA LYS A 665 -27.54 40.88 5.00
C LYS A 665 -28.12 39.87 4.00
N ALA A 666 -27.29 39.28 3.15
CA ALA A 666 -27.71 38.30 2.17
C ALA A 666 -28.22 36.99 2.81
N ALA A 667 -27.57 36.53 3.87
CA ALA A 667 -28.03 35.36 4.63
C ALA A 667 -29.36 35.62 5.34
N LEU A 668 -29.52 36.81 5.95
CA LEU A 668 -30.76 37.22 6.60
C LEU A 668 -31.92 37.39 5.61
N ALA A 669 -31.64 37.84 4.39
CA ALA A 669 -32.66 38.02 3.35
C ALA A 669 -33.23 36.69 2.84
N ASN A 670 -32.42 35.62 2.81
CA ASN A 670 -32.84 34.28 2.39
C ASN A 670 -32.33 33.23 3.40
N PRO A 671 -32.97 33.12 4.59
CA PRO A 671 -32.48 32.30 5.67
C PRO A 671 -32.68 30.79 5.38
N THR A 672 -31.59 30.06 5.43
CA THR A 672 -31.53 28.60 5.45
C THR A 672 -30.64 28.18 6.63
N VAL A 673 -30.64 26.91 7.00
CA VAL A 673 -29.72 26.40 8.03
C VAL A 673 -28.27 26.69 7.62
N GLU A 674 -27.94 26.54 6.33
CA GLU A 674 -26.63 26.81 5.76
C GLU A 674 -26.25 28.30 5.80
N SER A 675 -27.11 29.20 5.28
CA SER A 675 -26.78 30.63 5.25
C SER A 675 -26.70 31.23 6.64
N LEU A 676 -27.56 30.82 7.57
CA LEU A 676 -27.49 31.26 8.96
C LEU A 676 -26.24 30.73 9.67
N THR A 677 -25.85 29.47 9.41
CA THR A 677 -24.56 28.94 9.91
C THR A 677 -23.40 29.83 9.46
N ILE A 678 -23.36 30.17 8.17
CA ILE A 678 -22.30 31.01 7.62
C ILE A 678 -22.37 32.44 8.17
N ALA A 679 -23.56 33.02 8.32
CA ALA A 679 -23.71 34.35 8.90
C ALA A 679 -23.17 34.42 10.33
N TYR A 680 -23.45 33.41 11.15
CA TYR A 680 -22.91 33.31 12.51
C TYR A 680 -21.40 33.10 12.52
N ASP A 681 -20.86 32.28 11.62
CA ASP A 681 -19.41 32.13 11.45
C ASP A 681 -18.77 33.46 11.03
N CYS A 682 -19.38 34.19 10.08
CA CYS A 682 -18.94 35.52 9.63
C CYS A 682 -19.01 36.57 10.73
N LEU A 683 -19.98 36.49 11.65
CA LEU A 683 -20.04 37.37 12.81
C LEU A 683 -18.93 37.03 13.83
N ALA A 684 -18.65 35.74 14.02
CA ALA A 684 -17.68 35.27 14.99
C ALA A 684 -16.23 35.42 14.53
N GLU A 685 -15.96 35.30 13.23
CA GLU A 685 -14.62 35.37 12.63
C GLU A 685 -14.38 36.68 11.87
N GLY A 686 -15.43 37.43 11.51
CA GLY A 686 -15.33 38.60 10.64
C GLY A 686 -14.54 39.76 11.24
N ASN A 687 -13.84 40.50 10.38
CA ASN A 687 -13.06 41.66 10.81
C ASN A 687 -13.95 42.84 11.25
N ARG A 688 -15.05 43.08 10.52
CA ARG A 688 -16.01 44.16 10.81
C ARG A 688 -17.42 43.77 10.38
N VAL A 689 -18.42 44.26 11.13
CA VAL A 689 -19.85 44.19 10.79
C VAL A 689 -20.52 45.50 11.20
N GLU A 690 -21.44 46.00 10.38
CA GLU A 690 -22.30 47.13 10.70
C GLU A 690 -23.15 46.85 11.96
N PRO A 691 -23.20 47.77 12.95
CA PRO A 691 -23.90 47.52 14.22
C PRO A 691 -25.37 47.10 14.08
N GLY A 692 -26.11 47.73 13.17
CA GLY A 692 -27.52 47.39 12.94
C GLY A 692 -27.72 45.97 12.41
N VAL A 693 -26.84 45.52 11.50
CA VAL A 693 -26.88 44.14 10.98
C VAL A 693 -26.47 43.12 12.04
N ARG A 694 -25.48 43.46 12.87
CA ARG A 694 -25.10 42.64 14.01
C ARG A 694 -26.30 42.44 14.94
N GLN A 695 -26.99 43.50 15.31
CA GLN A 695 -28.18 43.43 16.17
C GLN A 695 -29.29 42.58 15.54
N GLN A 696 -29.53 42.72 14.23
CA GLN A 696 -30.51 41.88 13.52
C GLN A 696 -30.15 40.39 13.57
N LEU A 697 -28.89 40.03 13.33
CA LEU A 697 -28.43 38.64 13.40
C LEU A 697 -28.47 38.09 14.84
N GLU A 698 -28.18 38.92 15.83
CA GLU A 698 -28.27 38.57 17.25
C GLU A 698 -29.72 38.35 17.70
N ALA A 699 -30.64 39.24 17.33
CA ALA A 699 -32.07 39.05 17.59
C ALA A 699 -32.60 37.78 16.91
N LYS A 700 -32.12 37.49 15.69
CA LYS A 700 -32.43 36.24 14.99
C LYS A 700 -31.89 35.02 15.75
N LEU A 701 -30.70 35.11 16.35
CA LEU A 701 -30.13 34.02 17.16
C LEU A 701 -30.99 33.70 18.38
N GLU A 702 -31.48 34.73 19.08
CA GLU A 702 -32.37 34.56 20.22
C GLU A 702 -33.68 33.89 19.81
N SER A 703 -34.29 34.35 18.71
CA SER A 703 -35.48 33.71 18.15
C SER A 703 -35.22 32.25 17.71
N ASP A 704 -34.06 31.96 17.13
CA ASP A 704 -33.73 30.62 16.64
C ASP A 704 -33.45 29.63 17.78
N LEU A 705 -32.98 30.09 18.95
CA LEU A 705 -32.86 29.25 20.15
C LEU A 705 -34.22 28.69 20.59
N GLU A 706 -35.28 29.49 20.44
CA GLU A 706 -36.66 29.14 20.80
C GLU A 706 -37.41 28.42 19.67
N SER A 707 -36.76 28.15 18.54
CA SER A 707 -37.38 27.49 17.39
C SER A 707 -37.86 26.07 17.73
N GLN A 708 -39.03 25.70 17.21
CA GLN A 708 -39.55 24.32 17.27
C GLN A 708 -38.82 23.37 16.30
N ASP A 709 -38.05 23.90 15.35
CA ASP A 709 -37.18 23.10 14.48
C ASP A 709 -35.92 22.68 15.26
N PRO A 710 -35.72 21.36 15.50
CA PRO A 710 -34.59 20.86 16.26
C PRO A 710 -33.22 21.20 15.64
N GLU A 711 -33.14 21.30 14.30
CA GLU A 711 -31.87 21.63 13.63
C GLU A 711 -31.51 23.10 13.83
N VAL A 712 -32.48 24.00 13.69
CA VAL A 712 -32.31 25.44 13.89
C VAL A 712 -31.99 25.76 15.35
N SER A 713 -32.74 25.21 16.30
CA SER A 713 -32.49 25.42 17.74
C SER A 713 -31.15 24.83 18.17
N SER A 714 -30.78 23.63 17.70
CA SER A 714 -29.47 23.04 17.99
C SER A 714 -28.32 23.87 17.39
N LEU A 715 -28.49 24.44 16.20
CA LEU A 715 -27.50 25.31 15.57
C LEU A 715 -27.31 26.58 16.39
N ALA A 716 -28.39 27.27 16.71
CA ALA A 716 -28.38 28.50 17.51
C ALA A 716 -27.74 28.28 18.89
N ALA A 717 -28.06 27.16 19.55
CA ALA A 717 -27.45 26.78 20.84
C ALA A 717 -25.93 26.58 20.73
N ARG A 718 -25.45 25.94 19.67
CA ARG A 718 -24.01 25.75 19.42
C ARG A 718 -23.28 27.07 19.18
N VAL A 719 -23.89 27.97 18.41
CA VAL A 719 -23.33 29.31 18.15
C VAL A 719 -23.23 30.10 19.45
N GLN A 720 -24.32 30.13 20.24
CA GLN A 720 -24.36 30.86 21.52
C GLN A 720 -23.33 30.33 22.53
N LEU A 721 -23.16 29.01 22.59
CA LEU A 721 -22.13 28.38 23.43
C LEU A 721 -20.72 28.78 22.96
N SER A 722 -20.43 28.70 21.66
CA SER A 722 -19.13 29.08 21.09
C SER A 722 -18.77 30.52 21.39
N ARG A 723 -19.76 31.43 21.31
CA ARG A 723 -19.59 32.84 21.63
C ARG A 723 -19.28 33.07 23.11
N ARG A 724 -20.01 32.43 24.02
CA ARG A 724 -19.74 32.51 25.48
C ARG A 724 -18.33 32.00 25.81
N LEU A 725 -17.90 30.91 25.17
CA LEU A 725 -16.53 30.39 25.32
C LEU A 725 -15.46 31.38 24.82
N LYS A 726 -15.65 32.01 23.65
CA LYS A 726 -14.75 33.06 23.16
C LYS A 726 -14.65 34.24 24.12
N ASN A 727 -15.79 34.72 24.62
CA ASN A 727 -15.81 35.85 25.56
C ASN A 727 -15.11 35.49 26.87
N ALA A 728 -15.34 34.29 27.40
CA ALA A 728 -14.67 33.81 28.61
C ALA A 728 -13.14 33.68 28.42
N MET A 729 -12.68 33.25 27.24
CA MET A 729 -11.26 33.17 26.89
C MET A 729 -10.61 34.54 26.60
N ALA A 730 -11.39 35.55 26.24
CA ALA A 730 -10.89 36.92 26.04
C ALA A 730 -10.80 37.72 27.35
N SER A 731 -11.56 37.30 28.38
CA SER A 731 -11.53 37.85 29.74
C SER A 731 -10.52 37.17 30.67
N SER A 732 -9.79 36.16 30.19
CA SER A 732 -8.75 35.40 30.90
C SER A 732 -7.38 35.64 30.27
#